data_AF-A0A523VS81-F1
#
_entry.id   AF-A0A523VS81-F1
#
_cell.length_a   1.000
_cell.length_b   1.000
_cell.length_c   1.000
_cell.angle_alpha   90.00
_cell.angle_beta   90.00
_cell.angle_gamma   90.00
#
_symmetry.space_group_name_H-M   'P 1'
#
loop_
_entity.id
_entity.type
_entity.pdbx_description
1 polymer ?
#
loop_
_entity_poly.entity_id
_entity_poly.type
_entity_poly.pdbx_seq_one_letter_code
_entity_poly.pdbx_strand_id
1 'polypeptide(L)'
;MTRLNIKFLINTSIESILSNLNTIFENLLQEIKSYLNLDLKDSKIKIVYHEKNISSDNLNQDVFKVGLIKTQKNNSLSVFISRTYRKFVRMILLREAYKFFIPRGLQDNRIINIFINQKVEIDLQKSEYIEDWKDFKRKSVINYDFMEAEFDRLENFLKQESIGNKPSPFQFFFIWIRRNIQLIEDIKENIYDLIFQEYNLRYNEYNDEIIETISVITKIFYKIRSYRSLLDYQQYFKKFKDSGIIQTNLSLRKFTANMQWIKNFSNIAPSFQVNWLRLDIISILCFMKFNPLIKTSKILQVINLLPFFMMPRYTKNSFGMEIIGQFLIPKCYVKDLIFFLGKLESNGYLIEKELYIITGTGYTVNLNCFKNFASKSIILNPDKRDYNKEYEIEFSMDYGLETFNSNPSLLDWLLIDRIRYFSITGLGFERKSEMLRALKSDLLNEVISQRNLISDIKKNLNKIHNSPNLKSKFLDFINTNKDFGFFYIKQILNDYITTFDSINKVLLENPSINNYYHLQKFIKEHGISNSIEENNVLKALKKNILREFISLYFKSKKAFKEKVDEYRNFFNIFKSLYDLKIFNLNAVNSIIKDKSLINRIYESKEEKLKSSYERYKAYNITNNAIEQRLDDFLNTDPPIIQPSLLGTIAGIKRFTRYYVALILKDTPQTREGIEKLKWLFPMVIVLPMLEYKTREHYVYFELQIPNLSLKEKQLLNSILYNIFKDNIINIKSYLFSGFYEAFSRKDFYDFEKANFFYTKDLFEEFFHYIQYKLNNNIHPISESFSNISKDLWGKKTELSNFITLIEKRVSKEHIDFNLNNINKLLSYYKNLESNLLDLENFKNSKNKYFFRNYIKSIKIIPSFQHFGFGQYYLYFYPRDLKDIDFKHILHNSFQKIKFPINIDNSNSFLIKFIWPYQNPNKSVLNWLIKSKKVIREYCLFFVKKVFQIFHFNYNLSANEWDLDPNRFRIYFQNILFNPDYELIIPRMKEFKIGDINISNYFTPDSSEYIALTQLFNWKSLDIKSYLGTRNYNIINQIVELLEKKLIFPFISAKNLDLSERLYIILPKVIREDINILIKIFNFFNIGFIYEIEGEYYIQGLNEEIKFENGLMIKLYLPDCQLDEFEKLFDLIFEYLGFKHYLILSNLVNGDDFLKSIYGNLDFLKLYNPLKNLIWNNKDKIWMNHKLFTNKFEKIYPPFNIKE
;
A
#
# COMPACT_ATOMS: atom_id res chain seq x y z
N MET A 1 25.84 -24.52 -11.17
CA MET A 1 25.94 -23.83 -9.87
C MET A 1 26.71 -24.72 -8.90
N THR A 2 27.59 -24.14 -8.10
CA THR A 2 28.50 -24.83 -7.17
C THR A 2 27.82 -25.05 -5.81
N ARG A 3 27.94 -26.25 -5.24
CA ARG A 3 27.59 -26.50 -3.82
C ARG A 3 28.72 -25.98 -2.93
N LEU A 4 28.40 -25.44 -1.77
CA LEU A 4 29.40 -25.00 -0.79
C LEU A 4 30.24 -26.20 -0.33
N ASN A 5 31.55 -26.17 -0.55
CA ASN A 5 32.46 -27.22 -0.09
C ASN A 5 33.16 -26.80 1.21
N ILE A 6 32.67 -27.29 2.35
CA ILE A 6 33.27 -27.06 3.68
C ILE A 6 33.79 -28.35 4.32
N LYS A 7 33.96 -29.43 3.55
CA LYS A 7 34.47 -30.70 4.08
C LYS A 7 35.86 -30.55 4.70
N PHE A 8 36.69 -29.65 4.14
CA PHE A 8 38.00 -29.34 4.73
C PHE A 8 37.86 -28.80 6.15
N LEU A 9 36.92 -27.89 6.42
CA LEU A 9 36.70 -27.32 7.75
C LEU A 9 36.24 -28.38 8.78
N ILE A 10 35.47 -29.38 8.33
CA ILE A 10 34.97 -30.47 9.18
C ILE A 10 36.08 -31.50 9.46
N ASN A 11 36.88 -31.84 8.44
CA ASN A 11 37.87 -32.92 8.50
C ASN A 11 39.20 -32.48 9.12
N THR A 12 39.52 -31.18 9.15
CA THR A 12 40.74 -30.66 9.78
C THR A 12 40.58 -30.57 11.30
N SER A 13 41.58 -31.04 12.06
CA SER A 13 41.59 -30.95 13.53
C SER A 13 41.59 -29.50 14.02
N ILE A 14 41.10 -29.25 15.23
CA ILE A 14 41.07 -27.90 15.81
C ILE A 14 42.49 -27.32 15.94
N GLU A 15 43.50 -28.12 16.31
CA GLU A 15 44.90 -27.65 16.36
C GLU A 15 45.39 -27.15 15.00
N SER A 16 45.10 -27.92 13.93
CA SER A 16 45.53 -27.57 12.57
C SER A 16 44.75 -26.38 12.01
N ILE A 17 43.49 -26.19 12.43
CA ILE A 17 42.73 -24.98 12.12
C ILE A 17 43.36 -23.75 12.76
N LEU A 18 43.72 -23.84 14.04
CA LEU A 18 44.31 -22.73 14.79
C LEU A 18 45.68 -22.31 14.27
N SER A 19 46.51 -23.26 13.81
CA SER A 19 47.82 -22.97 13.24
C SER A 19 47.76 -22.35 11.83
N ASN A 20 46.69 -22.60 11.07
CA ASN A 20 46.52 -22.15 9.67
C ASN A 20 45.31 -21.23 9.45
N LEU A 21 44.92 -20.45 10.47
CA LEU A 21 43.66 -19.69 10.47
C LEU A 21 43.44 -18.79 9.25
N ASN A 22 44.46 -18.03 8.84
CA ASN A 22 44.32 -17.09 7.72
C ASN A 22 44.09 -17.85 6.40
N THR A 23 44.89 -18.89 6.13
CA THR A 23 44.75 -19.73 4.93
C THR A 23 43.39 -20.43 4.86
N ILE A 24 42.93 -20.98 5.99
CA ILE A 24 41.62 -21.64 6.09
C ILE A 24 40.49 -20.65 5.88
N PHE A 25 40.63 -19.44 6.41
CA PHE A 25 39.63 -18.40 6.25
C PHE A 25 39.57 -17.86 4.82
N GLU A 26 40.72 -17.66 4.17
CA GLU A 26 40.78 -17.29 2.75
C GLU A 26 40.14 -18.35 1.86
N ASN A 27 40.39 -19.64 2.13
CA ASN A 27 39.72 -20.74 1.44
C ASN A 27 38.20 -20.71 1.67
N LEU A 28 37.73 -20.45 2.90
CA LEU A 28 36.30 -20.26 3.18
C LEU A 28 35.70 -19.10 2.40
N LEU A 29 36.39 -17.95 2.30
CA LEU A 29 35.91 -16.81 1.53
C LEU A 29 35.81 -17.14 0.04
N GLN A 30 36.76 -17.88 -0.53
CA GLN A 30 36.71 -18.29 -1.94
C GLN A 30 35.57 -19.27 -2.20
N GLU A 31 35.38 -20.26 -1.33
CA GLU A 31 34.28 -21.23 -1.42
C GLU A 31 32.91 -20.55 -1.30
N ILE A 32 32.76 -19.62 -0.33
CA ILE A 32 31.52 -18.85 -0.17
C ILE A 32 31.31 -17.89 -1.34
N LYS A 33 32.35 -17.26 -1.88
CA LYS A 33 32.25 -16.39 -3.07
C LYS A 33 31.72 -17.17 -4.28
N SER A 34 32.27 -18.37 -4.53
CA SER A 34 31.80 -19.27 -5.59
C SER A 34 30.35 -19.70 -5.35
N TYR A 35 30.04 -20.12 -4.13
CA TYR A 35 28.69 -20.57 -3.75
C TYR A 35 27.64 -19.46 -3.86
N LEU A 36 27.92 -18.25 -3.36
CA LEU A 36 26.97 -17.14 -3.40
C LEU A 36 26.93 -16.41 -4.75
N ASN A 37 27.96 -16.57 -5.58
CA ASN A 37 28.19 -15.77 -6.79
C ASN A 37 28.15 -14.25 -6.49
N LEU A 38 28.85 -13.83 -5.43
CA LEU A 38 28.85 -12.47 -4.92
C LEU A 38 30.27 -12.04 -4.50
N ASP A 39 30.68 -10.82 -4.85
CA ASP A 39 31.99 -10.28 -4.42
C ASP A 39 32.03 -9.91 -2.94
N LEU A 40 33.21 -9.93 -2.31
CA LEU A 40 33.43 -9.48 -0.94
C LEU A 40 33.15 -7.98 -0.78
N LYS A 41 32.58 -7.56 0.35
CA LYS A 41 32.38 -6.13 0.66
C LYS A 41 33.60 -5.47 1.30
N ASP A 42 34.43 -6.25 1.98
CA ASP A 42 35.67 -5.81 2.63
C ASP A 42 36.88 -6.58 2.10
N SER A 43 37.97 -5.88 1.79
CA SER A 43 39.10 -6.44 1.02
C SER A 43 40.38 -6.71 1.85
N LYS A 44 40.46 -6.31 3.12
CA LYS A 44 41.65 -6.55 3.97
C LYS A 44 41.26 -7.13 5.33
N ILE A 45 41.59 -8.40 5.54
CA ILE A 45 41.19 -9.17 6.72
C ILE A 45 42.41 -9.84 7.32
N LYS A 46 42.54 -9.80 8.65
CA LYS A 46 43.51 -10.58 9.40
C LYS A 46 42.79 -11.31 10.52
N ILE A 47 42.89 -12.64 10.58
CA ILE A 47 42.41 -13.43 11.71
C ILE A 47 43.59 -13.83 12.57
N VAL A 48 43.47 -13.58 13.87
CA VAL A 48 44.53 -13.86 14.84
C VAL A 48 43.92 -14.61 16.02
N TYR A 49 44.49 -15.77 16.37
CA TYR A 49 44.14 -16.44 17.61
C TYR A 49 44.87 -15.78 18.78
N HIS A 50 44.16 -15.44 19.86
CA HIS A 50 44.77 -14.86 21.06
C HIS A 50 44.58 -15.79 22.26
N GLU A 51 45.66 -16.06 22.98
CA GLU A 51 45.65 -16.97 24.15
C GLU A 51 45.07 -16.35 25.43
N LYS A 52 44.63 -15.08 25.41
CA LYS A 52 44.08 -14.41 26.60
C LYS A 52 42.63 -14.85 26.88
N ASN A 53 42.36 -15.17 28.14
CA ASN A 53 41.01 -15.36 28.66
C ASN A 53 40.27 -14.01 28.67
N ILE A 54 39.03 -13.99 28.16
CA ILE A 54 38.12 -12.85 28.36
C ILE A 54 37.55 -12.97 29.78
N SER A 55 37.54 -11.87 30.55
CA SER A 55 37.01 -11.86 31.92
C SER A 55 35.54 -12.31 31.99
N SER A 56 35.17 -12.96 33.08
CA SER A 56 33.81 -13.47 33.36
C SER A 56 32.72 -12.39 33.38
N ASP A 57 33.09 -11.11 33.56
CA ASP A 57 32.13 -9.98 33.51
C ASP A 57 31.54 -9.72 32.12
N ASN A 58 32.07 -10.37 31.07
CA ASN A 58 31.55 -10.32 29.69
C ASN A 58 30.58 -11.46 29.33
N LEU A 59 30.13 -12.29 30.28
CA LEU A 59 29.18 -13.38 30.02
C LEU A 59 27.79 -12.91 29.54
N ASN A 60 27.48 -11.62 29.66
CA ASN A 60 26.30 -10.97 29.06
C ASN A 60 26.52 -10.50 27.61
N GLN A 61 27.47 -11.09 26.86
CA GLN A 61 27.68 -10.75 25.46
C GLN A 61 26.64 -11.40 24.55
N ASP A 62 26.12 -10.60 23.63
CA ASP A 62 25.25 -11.04 22.52
C ASP A 62 25.85 -12.27 21.79
N VAL A 63 25.06 -13.33 21.64
CA VAL A 63 25.41 -14.62 21.00
C VAL A 63 26.03 -14.43 19.63
N PHE A 64 25.59 -13.39 18.92
CA PHE A 64 26.07 -13.06 17.58
C PHE A 64 27.49 -12.47 17.55
N LYS A 65 28.04 -12.13 18.73
CA LYS A 65 29.39 -11.57 18.95
C LYS A 65 30.27 -12.47 19.82
N VAL A 66 29.75 -13.59 20.29
CA VAL A 66 30.46 -14.52 21.18
C VAL A 66 31.79 -14.99 20.60
N GLY A 67 32.79 -15.01 21.47
CA GLY A 67 34.13 -15.57 21.24
C GLY A 67 35.07 -14.66 20.47
N LEU A 68 34.66 -13.41 20.19
CA LEU A 68 35.40 -12.48 19.33
C LEU A 68 35.71 -11.14 20.01
N ILE A 69 36.92 -10.64 19.76
CA ILE A 69 37.24 -9.22 19.88
C ILE A 69 37.59 -8.72 18.48
N LYS A 70 36.91 -7.68 18.01
CA LYS A 70 37.22 -7.04 16.72
C LYS A 70 37.99 -5.75 16.97
N THR A 71 39.13 -5.58 16.33
CA THR A 71 39.82 -4.28 16.30
C THR A 71 40.04 -3.84 14.85
N GLN A 72 39.95 -2.53 14.63
CA GLN A 72 40.07 -1.95 13.30
C GLN A 72 41.20 -0.91 13.31
N LYS A 73 42.14 -1.04 12.38
CA LYS A 73 43.19 -0.06 12.10
C LYS A 73 43.43 -0.01 10.59
N ASN A 74 43.49 1.18 10.01
CA ASN A 74 43.92 1.40 8.60
C ASN A 74 43.26 0.48 7.56
N ASN A 75 41.92 0.38 7.58
CA ASN A 75 41.13 -0.46 6.67
C ASN A 75 41.39 -1.99 6.76
N SER A 76 42.14 -2.48 7.76
CA SER A 76 42.23 -3.91 8.07
C SER A 76 41.39 -4.26 9.30
N LEU A 77 40.54 -5.29 9.17
CA LEU A 77 39.77 -5.83 10.28
C LEU A 77 40.56 -6.99 10.90
N SER A 78 40.93 -6.85 12.18
CA SER A 78 41.54 -7.92 12.96
C SER A 78 40.47 -8.60 13.82
N VAL A 79 40.26 -9.89 13.59
CA VAL A 79 39.29 -10.71 14.35
C VAL A 79 40.05 -11.63 15.30
N PHE A 80 39.85 -11.43 16.60
CA PHE A 80 40.51 -12.18 17.66
C PHE A 80 39.59 -13.23 18.25
N ILE A 81 39.97 -14.51 18.12
CA ILE A 81 39.21 -15.63 18.72
C ILE A 81 39.78 -15.92 20.11
N SER A 82 38.94 -15.91 21.14
CA SER A 82 39.34 -16.20 22.52
C SER A 82 39.52 -17.70 22.78
N ARG A 83 40.54 -18.06 23.57
CA ARG A 83 40.82 -19.42 24.04
C ARG A 83 39.61 -20.10 24.69
N THR A 84 38.77 -19.35 25.40
CA THR A 84 37.56 -19.86 26.08
C THR A 84 36.55 -20.48 25.10
N TYR A 85 36.60 -20.09 23.83
CA TYR A 85 35.67 -20.55 22.79
C TYR A 85 36.35 -21.45 21.74
N ARG A 86 37.52 -22.02 22.07
CA ARG A 86 38.31 -22.92 21.19
C ARG A 86 37.46 -24.04 20.57
N LYS A 87 36.56 -24.66 21.35
CA LYS A 87 35.69 -25.74 20.87
C LYS A 87 34.72 -25.33 19.75
N PHE A 88 34.43 -24.04 19.62
CA PHE A 88 33.49 -23.49 18.62
C PHE A 88 34.19 -22.80 17.43
N VAL A 89 35.50 -22.99 17.26
CA VAL A 89 36.28 -22.27 16.23
C VAL A 89 35.71 -22.47 14.81
N ARG A 90 35.24 -23.68 14.47
CA ARG A 90 34.65 -23.98 13.15
C ARG A 90 33.39 -23.14 12.89
N MET A 91 32.50 -23.05 13.88
CA MET A 91 31.26 -22.27 13.80
C MET A 91 31.57 -20.78 13.71
N ILE A 92 32.51 -20.30 14.53
CA ILE A 92 32.94 -18.89 14.53
C ILE A 92 33.53 -18.51 13.17
N LEU A 93 34.41 -19.32 12.59
CA LEU A 93 35.02 -19.05 11.29
C LEU A 93 33.98 -19.00 10.17
N LEU A 94 33.10 -19.99 10.07
CA LEU A 94 32.07 -20.00 9.02
C LEU A 94 31.08 -18.83 9.18
N ARG A 95 30.65 -18.54 10.42
CA ARG A 95 29.79 -17.38 10.73
C ARG A 95 30.41 -16.07 10.28
N GLU A 96 31.67 -15.83 10.65
CA GLU A 96 32.33 -14.58 10.30
C GLU A 96 32.65 -14.51 8.79
N ALA A 97 33.00 -15.63 8.15
CA ALA A 97 33.21 -15.68 6.71
C ALA A 97 31.96 -15.22 5.93
N TYR A 98 30.76 -15.63 6.37
CA TYR A 98 29.50 -15.14 5.80
C TYR A 98 29.28 -13.64 6.01
N LYS A 99 29.63 -13.09 7.18
CA LYS A 99 29.45 -11.65 7.48
C LYS A 99 30.24 -10.74 6.54
N PHE A 100 31.35 -11.22 5.95
CA PHE A 100 32.12 -10.45 4.95
C PHE A 100 31.40 -10.27 3.61
N PHE A 101 30.32 -11.00 3.37
CA PHE A 101 29.44 -10.80 2.23
C PHE A 101 28.28 -9.84 2.55
N ILE A 102 28.20 -9.31 3.78
CA ILE A 102 27.15 -8.41 4.26
C ILE A 102 27.73 -6.99 4.38
N PRO A 103 26.97 -5.96 3.97
CA PRO A 103 27.35 -4.56 4.19
C PRO A 103 27.64 -4.28 5.66
N ARG A 104 28.71 -3.51 5.95
CA ARG A 104 29.18 -3.27 7.32
C ARG A 104 28.09 -2.79 8.29
N GLY A 105 27.26 -1.84 7.86
CA GLY A 105 26.15 -1.30 8.68
C GLY A 105 25.13 -2.34 9.13
N LEU A 106 25.05 -3.47 8.44
CA LEU A 106 24.08 -4.53 8.68
C LEU A 106 24.66 -5.78 9.37
N GLN A 107 25.97 -5.85 9.61
CA GLN A 107 26.61 -7.05 10.18
C GLN A 107 26.17 -7.34 11.63
N ASP A 108 25.73 -6.31 12.35
CA ASP A 108 25.20 -6.41 13.71
C ASP A 108 23.67 -6.56 13.76
N ASN A 109 22.98 -6.58 12.61
CA ASN A 109 21.54 -6.76 12.57
C ASN A 109 21.16 -8.15 13.12
N ARG A 110 20.26 -8.17 14.10
CA ARG A 110 19.86 -9.36 14.84
C ARG A 110 19.27 -10.46 13.94
N ILE A 111 18.32 -10.13 13.07
CA ILE A 111 17.63 -11.11 12.23
C ILE A 111 18.60 -11.71 11.20
N ILE A 112 19.42 -10.86 10.57
CA ILE A 112 20.47 -11.30 9.65
C ILE A 112 21.42 -12.29 10.34
N ASN A 113 21.83 -11.99 11.58
CA ASN A 113 22.67 -12.89 12.34
C ASN A 113 21.96 -14.22 12.68
N ILE A 114 20.65 -14.23 12.92
CA ILE A 114 19.89 -15.48 13.10
C ILE A 114 19.95 -16.35 11.83
N PHE A 115 19.72 -15.77 10.65
CA PHE A 115 19.83 -16.49 9.37
C PHE A 115 21.21 -17.12 9.15
N ILE A 116 22.28 -16.35 9.39
CA ILE A 116 23.65 -16.84 9.24
C ILE A 116 23.92 -17.99 10.21
N ASN A 117 23.61 -17.81 11.49
CA ASN A 117 23.88 -18.85 12.49
C ASN A 117 23.07 -20.12 12.20
N GLN A 118 21.83 -19.99 11.72
CA GLN A 118 21.04 -21.14 11.32
C GLN A 118 21.68 -21.91 10.17
N LYS A 119 22.19 -21.19 9.17
CA LYS A 119 22.89 -21.83 8.06
C LYS A 119 24.20 -22.49 8.50
N VAL A 120 24.97 -21.84 9.39
CA VAL A 120 26.18 -22.43 9.99
C VAL A 120 25.86 -23.76 10.68
N GLU A 121 24.73 -23.84 11.40
CA GLU A 121 24.30 -25.09 12.04
C GLU A 121 23.93 -26.19 11.05
N ILE A 122 23.23 -25.84 9.97
CA ILE A 122 22.89 -26.78 8.89
C ILE A 122 24.16 -27.31 8.20
N ASP A 123 25.08 -26.41 7.88
CA ASP A 123 26.28 -26.74 7.11
C ASP A 123 27.30 -27.53 7.95
N LEU A 124 27.41 -27.23 9.25
CA LEU A 124 28.30 -27.91 10.20
C LEU A 124 27.61 -29.00 11.02
N GLN A 125 26.46 -29.53 10.59
CA GLN A 125 25.69 -30.53 11.33
C GLN A 125 26.49 -31.80 11.67
N LYS A 126 27.55 -32.10 10.92
CA LYS A 126 28.46 -33.25 11.17
C LYS A 126 29.67 -32.91 12.05
N SER A 127 29.77 -31.70 12.59
CA SER A 127 30.88 -31.29 13.45
C SER A 127 30.70 -31.81 14.88
N GLU A 128 31.80 -32.24 15.50
CA GLU A 128 31.84 -32.82 16.86
C GLU A 128 31.14 -31.97 17.93
N TYR A 129 31.32 -30.65 17.91
CA TYR A 129 30.80 -29.73 18.95
C TYR A 129 29.51 -29.00 18.55
N ILE A 130 28.74 -29.52 17.58
CA ILE A 130 27.54 -28.83 17.09
C ILE A 130 26.40 -28.80 18.11
N GLU A 131 26.20 -29.89 18.87
CA GLU A 131 25.14 -29.93 19.90
C GLU A 131 25.46 -29.00 21.07
N ASP A 132 26.74 -28.94 21.47
CA ASP A 132 27.24 -27.95 22.43
C ASP A 132 26.98 -26.50 21.99
N TRP A 133 27.10 -26.22 20.69
CA TRP A 133 26.85 -24.89 20.12
C TRP A 133 25.35 -24.55 20.12
N LYS A 134 24.50 -25.51 19.74
CA LYS A 134 23.03 -25.36 19.80
C LYS A 134 22.56 -25.08 21.22
N ASP A 135 23.07 -25.82 22.19
CA ASP A 135 22.72 -25.63 23.60
C ASP A 135 23.23 -24.31 24.17
N PHE A 136 24.44 -23.90 23.77
CA PHE A 136 24.98 -22.60 24.12
C PHE A 136 24.09 -21.45 23.57
N LYS A 137 23.67 -21.52 22.30
CA LYS A 137 22.78 -20.52 21.67
C LYS A 137 21.42 -20.46 22.35
N ARG A 138 20.80 -21.61 22.64
CA ARG A 138 19.49 -21.71 23.30
C ARG A 138 19.47 -21.03 24.67
N LYS A 139 20.58 -21.06 25.40
CA LYS A 139 20.70 -20.45 26.73
C LYS A 139 20.91 -18.93 26.71
N SER A 140 21.26 -18.34 25.57
CA SER A 140 21.81 -16.97 25.50
C SER A 140 21.02 -16.00 24.60
N VAL A 141 20.05 -16.47 23.80
CA VAL A 141 19.17 -15.60 23.00
C VAL A 141 17.85 -15.30 23.72
N ILE A 142 17.70 -14.06 24.20
CA ILE A 142 16.57 -13.55 25.02
C ILE A 142 15.19 -13.55 24.31
N ASN A 143 15.09 -13.96 23.04
CA ASN A 143 13.80 -14.01 22.33
C ASN A 143 13.43 -15.47 22.03
N TYR A 144 12.88 -16.14 23.05
CA TYR A 144 12.35 -17.49 22.96
C TYR A 144 11.23 -17.58 21.91
N ASP A 145 10.40 -16.54 21.79
CA ASP A 145 9.22 -16.54 20.91
C ASP A 145 9.58 -16.68 19.42
N PHE A 146 10.60 -15.94 18.94
CA PHE A 146 11.10 -16.07 17.56
C PHE A 146 11.73 -17.46 17.31
N MET A 147 12.51 -17.94 18.27
CA MET A 147 13.24 -19.21 18.18
C MET A 147 12.33 -20.44 18.30
N GLU A 148 11.14 -20.32 18.88
CA GLU A 148 10.21 -21.44 19.02
C GLU A 148 9.25 -21.54 17.83
N ALA A 149 8.75 -20.41 17.29
CA ALA A 149 7.73 -20.40 16.24
C ALA A 149 8.30 -20.45 14.79
N GLU A 150 9.42 -19.79 14.51
CA GLU A 150 9.92 -19.62 13.12
C GLU A 150 11.13 -20.48 12.80
N PHE A 151 11.79 -21.03 13.82
CA PHE A 151 13.11 -21.65 13.70
C PHE A 151 13.13 -22.92 12.85
N ASP A 152 12.21 -23.85 13.10
CA ASP A 152 12.10 -25.09 12.33
C ASP A 152 11.74 -24.82 10.87
N ARG A 153 10.92 -23.78 10.64
CA ARG A 153 10.55 -23.33 9.30
C ARG A 153 11.76 -22.71 8.58
N LEU A 154 12.52 -21.85 9.26
CA LEU A 154 13.76 -21.27 8.74
C LEU A 154 14.79 -22.36 8.43
N GLU A 155 14.96 -23.35 9.29
CA GLU A 155 15.88 -24.47 9.04
C GLU A 155 15.51 -25.22 7.75
N ASN A 156 14.25 -25.61 7.63
CA ASN A 156 13.75 -26.32 6.44
C ASN A 156 13.84 -25.45 5.18
N PHE A 157 13.56 -24.16 5.30
CA PHE A 157 13.71 -23.20 4.21
C PHE A 157 15.17 -23.14 3.74
N LEU A 158 16.13 -22.97 4.64
CA LEU A 158 17.56 -22.84 4.30
C LEU A 158 18.24 -24.13 3.81
N LYS A 159 17.62 -25.31 4.00
CA LYS A 159 18.10 -26.61 3.47
C LYS A 159 17.86 -26.80 1.97
N GLN A 160 17.00 -25.99 1.35
CA GLN A 160 16.74 -26.13 -0.08
C GLN A 160 17.99 -25.82 -0.91
N GLU A 161 18.29 -26.67 -1.89
CA GLU A 161 19.37 -26.45 -2.85
C GLU A 161 18.89 -25.67 -4.08
N SER A 162 19.83 -25.08 -4.81
CA SER A 162 19.55 -24.44 -6.10
C SER A 162 19.11 -25.46 -7.15
N ILE A 163 18.09 -25.15 -7.95
CA ILE A 163 17.58 -26.01 -9.03
C ILE A 163 17.56 -25.20 -10.34
N GLY A 164 18.37 -25.60 -11.32
CA GLY A 164 18.49 -24.86 -12.58
C GLY A 164 18.92 -23.40 -12.36
N ASN A 165 18.06 -22.45 -12.75
CA ASN A 165 18.27 -21.00 -12.56
C ASN A 165 17.73 -20.45 -11.23
N LYS A 166 17.08 -21.28 -10.40
CA LYS A 166 16.54 -20.88 -9.09
C LYS A 166 17.67 -20.89 -8.05
N PRO A 167 18.01 -19.74 -7.42
CA PRO A 167 18.97 -19.72 -6.31
C PRO A 167 18.40 -20.46 -5.10
N SER A 168 19.28 -21.01 -4.25
CA SER A 168 18.87 -21.49 -2.94
C SER A 168 18.32 -20.34 -2.08
N PRO A 169 17.46 -20.60 -1.10
CA PRO A 169 16.97 -19.57 -0.18
C PRO A 169 18.07 -18.76 0.49
N PHE A 170 19.20 -19.41 0.82
CA PHE A 170 20.33 -18.72 1.44
C PHE A 170 21.11 -17.85 0.42
N GLN A 171 21.27 -18.30 -0.83
CA GLN A 171 21.81 -17.44 -1.89
C GLN A 171 20.89 -16.24 -2.12
N PHE A 172 19.57 -16.47 -2.18
CA PHE A 172 18.58 -15.40 -2.33
C PHE A 172 18.63 -14.41 -1.16
N PHE A 173 18.77 -14.87 0.08
CA PHE A 173 18.95 -14.03 1.26
C PHE A 173 20.08 -13.00 1.09
N PHE A 174 21.27 -13.42 0.61
CA PHE A 174 22.38 -12.49 0.36
C PHE A 174 22.11 -11.53 -0.81
N ILE A 175 21.51 -12.03 -1.90
CA ILE A 175 21.11 -11.19 -3.04
C ILE A 175 20.11 -10.13 -2.57
N TRP A 176 19.14 -10.52 -1.76
CA TRP A 176 18.09 -9.66 -1.23
C TRP A 176 18.65 -8.60 -0.30
N ILE A 177 19.49 -8.97 0.69
CA ILE A 177 20.12 -7.99 1.60
C ILE A 177 20.89 -6.93 0.83
N ARG A 178 21.69 -7.35 -0.16
CA ARG A 178 22.51 -6.41 -0.95
C ARG A 178 21.70 -5.47 -1.81
N ARG A 179 20.51 -5.89 -2.25
CA ARG A 179 19.59 -5.05 -3.02
C ARG A 179 18.80 -4.08 -2.14
N ASN A 180 18.66 -4.40 -0.85
CA ASN A 180 17.73 -3.74 0.06
C ASN A 180 18.42 -3.16 1.31
N ILE A 181 19.69 -2.75 1.20
CA ILE A 181 20.50 -2.27 2.34
C ILE A 181 19.80 -1.14 3.09
N GLN A 182 19.43 -0.07 2.37
CA GLN A 182 18.77 1.11 2.92
C GLN A 182 17.39 0.75 3.50
N LEU A 183 16.69 -0.19 2.88
CA LEU A 183 15.38 -0.67 3.31
C LEU A 183 15.45 -1.45 4.64
N ILE A 184 16.52 -2.20 4.87
CA ILE A 184 16.72 -2.95 6.12
C ILE A 184 17.01 -2.02 7.31
N GLU A 185 17.64 -0.87 7.08
CA GLU A 185 17.94 0.10 8.14
C GLU A 185 16.68 0.83 8.64
N ASP A 186 15.68 1.00 7.76
CA ASP A 186 14.46 1.77 8.04
C ASP A 186 13.23 0.91 8.42
N ILE A 187 13.23 -0.40 8.14
CA ILE A 187 12.07 -1.28 8.38
C ILE A 187 12.04 -1.84 9.82
N LYS A 188 10.85 -1.76 10.45
CA LYS A 188 10.54 -2.40 11.76
C LYS A 188 9.89 -3.79 11.63
N GLU A 189 9.57 -4.23 10.42
CA GLU A 189 8.90 -5.51 10.12
C GLU A 189 9.85 -6.72 10.25
N ASN A 190 9.27 -7.92 10.36
CA ASN A 190 10.03 -9.16 10.36
C ASN A 190 10.66 -9.42 8.98
N ILE A 191 11.99 -9.19 8.89
CA ILE A 191 12.78 -9.41 7.67
C ILE A 191 12.67 -10.86 7.17
N TYR A 192 12.47 -11.84 8.06
CA TYR A 192 12.28 -13.24 7.68
C TYR A 192 11.08 -13.42 6.72
N ASP A 193 9.93 -12.85 7.09
CA ASP A 193 8.69 -13.02 6.34
C ASP A 193 8.75 -12.36 4.98
N LEU A 194 9.39 -11.18 4.89
CA LEU A 194 9.61 -10.49 3.62
C LEU A 194 10.45 -11.34 2.66
N ILE A 195 11.57 -11.89 3.15
CA ILE A 195 12.46 -12.74 2.35
C ILE A 195 11.74 -14.05 1.94
N PHE A 196 11.03 -14.67 2.87
CA PHE A 196 10.28 -15.90 2.60
C PHE A 196 9.17 -15.68 1.57
N GLN A 197 8.38 -14.60 1.71
CA GLN A 197 7.32 -14.24 0.76
C GLN A 197 7.89 -13.94 -0.62
N GLU A 198 8.91 -13.09 -0.74
CA GLU A 198 9.52 -12.78 -2.04
C GLU A 198 10.11 -14.01 -2.73
N TYR A 199 10.79 -14.87 -1.97
CA TYR A 199 11.35 -16.10 -2.52
C TYR A 199 10.26 -17.00 -3.09
N ASN A 200 9.18 -17.21 -2.33
CA ASN A 200 8.09 -18.09 -2.75
C ASN A 200 7.32 -17.50 -3.93
N LEU A 201 7.11 -16.18 -3.97
CA LEU A 201 6.46 -15.50 -5.10
C LEU A 201 7.27 -15.66 -6.40
N ARG A 202 8.60 -15.54 -6.31
CA ARG A 202 9.48 -15.61 -7.49
C ARG A 202 9.77 -17.02 -7.96
N TYR A 203 9.83 -18.00 -7.05
CA TYR A 203 10.45 -19.29 -7.35
C TYR A 203 9.65 -20.54 -7.00
N ASN A 204 8.53 -20.45 -6.29
CA ASN A 204 7.69 -21.62 -6.03
C ASN A 204 6.59 -21.71 -7.07
N GLU A 205 6.48 -22.88 -7.72
CA GLU A 205 5.38 -23.22 -8.62
C GLU A 205 4.48 -24.24 -7.94
N TYR A 206 3.18 -23.98 -7.94
CA TYR A 206 2.18 -24.92 -7.46
C TYR A 206 1.85 -25.86 -8.61
N ASN A 207 2.44 -27.06 -8.62
CA ASN A 207 2.09 -28.06 -9.62
C ASN A 207 0.69 -28.64 -9.34
N ASP A 208 0.14 -29.38 -10.31
CA ASP A 208 -1.21 -29.95 -10.21
C ASP A 208 -1.38 -30.85 -8.97
N GLU A 209 -0.35 -31.60 -8.57
CA GLU A 209 -0.42 -32.47 -7.38
C GLU A 209 -0.52 -31.67 -6.07
N ILE A 210 0.16 -30.51 -5.96
CA ILE A 210 0.04 -29.61 -4.82
C ILE A 210 -1.35 -28.95 -4.80
N ILE A 211 -1.86 -28.51 -5.97
CA ILE A 211 -3.21 -27.92 -6.08
C ILE A 211 -4.28 -28.93 -5.66
N GLU A 212 -4.19 -30.16 -6.15
CA GLU A 212 -5.07 -31.27 -5.76
C GLU A 212 -4.96 -31.54 -4.25
N THR A 213 -3.75 -31.52 -3.70
CA THR A 213 -3.51 -31.70 -2.26
C THR A 213 -4.20 -30.60 -1.44
N ILE A 214 -4.15 -29.34 -1.86
CA ILE A 214 -4.84 -28.22 -1.17
C ILE A 214 -6.37 -28.41 -1.20
N SER A 215 -6.94 -28.80 -2.35
CA SER A 215 -8.38 -29.11 -2.47
C SER A 215 -8.78 -30.24 -1.52
N VAL A 216 -8.01 -31.33 -1.50
CA VAL A 216 -8.24 -32.49 -0.62
C VAL A 216 -8.14 -32.11 0.86
N ILE A 217 -7.11 -31.37 1.28
CA ILE A 217 -6.97 -30.88 2.67
C ILE A 217 -8.19 -30.06 3.07
N THR A 218 -8.67 -29.19 2.18
CA THR A 218 -9.85 -28.35 2.44
C THR A 218 -11.10 -29.20 2.64
N LYS A 219 -11.36 -30.16 1.74
CA LYS A 219 -12.50 -31.10 1.86
C LYS A 219 -12.45 -31.89 3.16
N ILE A 220 -11.27 -32.40 3.54
CA ILE A 220 -11.09 -33.10 4.82
C ILE A 220 -11.45 -32.15 5.97
N PHE A 221 -10.84 -30.97 6.01
CA PHE A 221 -10.97 -30.04 7.12
C PHE A 221 -12.40 -29.54 7.33
N TYR A 222 -13.12 -29.22 6.25
CA TYR A 222 -14.52 -28.78 6.32
C TYR A 222 -15.44 -29.89 6.85
N LYS A 223 -15.11 -31.15 6.59
CA LYS A 223 -15.89 -32.30 7.05
C LYS A 223 -15.61 -32.65 8.51
N ILE A 224 -14.34 -32.68 8.91
CA ILE A 224 -13.95 -33.08 10.28
C ILE A 224 -14.07 -31.95 11.30
N ARG A 225 -14.01 -30.70 10.83
CA ARG A 225 -14.10 -29.44 11.60
C ARG A 225 -13.00 -29.17 12.62
N SER A 226 -12.33 -30.18 13.15
CA SER A 226 -11.17 -30.04 14.03
C SER A 226 -10.01 -30.92 13.54
N TYR A 227 -8.78 -30.51 13.83
CA TYR A 227 -7.59 -31.30 13.52
C TYR A 227 -6.62 -31.31 14.69
N ARG A 228 -5.95 -32.44 14.89
CA ARG A 228 -5.04 -32.65 16.02
C ARG A 228 -3.59 -32.81 15.59
N SER A 229 -3.35 -33.31 14.37
CA SER A 229 -2.03 -33.55 13.84
C SER A 229 -2.05 -33.74 12.31
N LEU A 230 -0.85 -33.71 11.70
CA LEU A 230 -0.66 -34.13 10.30
C LEU A 230 -1.02 -35.62 10.08
N LEU A 231 -0.87 -36.48 11.11
CA LEU A 231 -1.19 -37.90 11.01
C LEU A 231 -2.70 -38.13 10.85
N ASP A 232 -3.51 -37.31 11.52
CA ASP A 232 -4.98 -37.38 11.40
C ASP A 232 -5.41 -37.13 9.96
N TYR A 233 -4.81 -36.15 9.27
CA TYR A 233 -5.09 -35.91 7.85
C TYR A 233 -4.74 -37.11 6.97
N GLN A 234 -3.68 -37.86 7.27
CA GLN A 234 -3.32 -39.08 6.53
C GLN A 234 -4.35 -40.19 6.74
N GLN A 235 -4.84 -40.37 7.97
CA GLN A 235 -5.88 -41.33 8.29
C GLN A 235 -7.22 -40.96 7.65
N TYR A 236 -7.62 -39.70 7.73
CA TYR A 236 -8.84 -39.19 7.10
C TYR A 236 -8.75 -39.23 5.59
N PHE A 237 -7.59 -38.94 4.99
CA PHE A 237 -7.36 -39.11 3.57
C PHE A 237 -7.65 -40.54 3.12
N LYS A 238 -7.07 -41.53 3.82
CA LYS A 238 -7.31 -42.95 3.52
C LYS A 238 -8.81 -43.30 3.69
N LYS A 239 -9.39 -42.97 4.84
CA LYS A 239 -10.81 -43.24 5.15
C LYS A 239 -11.76 -42.60 4.13
N PHE A 240 -11.54 -41.33 3.77
CA PHE A 240 -12.41 -40.58 2.86
C PHE A 240 -12.19 -40.98 1.41
N LYS A 241 -10.99 -41.41 1.03
CA LYS A 241 -10.73 -42.00 -0.29
C LYS A 241 -11.40 -43.37 -0.41
N ASP A 242 -11.25 -44.24 0.57
CA ASP A 242 -11.82 -45.60 0.58
C ASP A 242 -13.36 -45.57 0.61
N SER A 243 -13.95 -44.57 1.27
CA SER A 243 -15.41 -44.36 1.32
C SER A 243 -15.98 -43.55 0.15
N GLY A 244 -15.14 -43.10 -0.79
CA GLY A 244 -15.56 -42.31 -1.96
C GLY A 244 -15.96 -40.86 -1.65
N ILE A 245 -15.79 -40.39 -0.40
CA ILE A 245 -16.04 -39.00 0.00
C ILE A 245 -15.08 -38.04 -0.72
N ILE A 246 -13.85 -38.50 -1.01
CA ILE A 246 -12.87 -37.75 -1.79
C ILE A 246 -12.43 -38.61 -2.97
N GLN A 247 -12.61 -38.07 -4.17
CA GLN A 247 -12.07 -38.63 -5.41
C GLN A 247 -10.74 -37.93 -5.72
N THR A 248 -9.66 -38.70 -5.85
CA THR A 248 -8.31 -38.16 -6.05
C THR A 248 -7.36 -39.21 -6.61
N ASN A 249 -6.48 -38.77 -7.50
CA ASN A 249 -5.40 -39.59 -8.07
C ASN A 249 -4.18 -39.66 -7.15
N LEU A 250 -4.12 -38.84 -6.09
CA LEU A 250 -3.02 -38.85 -5.14
C LEU A 250 -2.95 -40.20 -4.41
N SER A 251 -1.74 -40.76 -4.33
CA SER A 251 -1.47 -41.83 -3.37
C SER A 251 -1.27 -41.25 -1.99
N LEU A 252 -1.45 -42.05 -0.93
CA LEU A 252 -1.18 -41.61 0.44
C LEU A 252 0.25 -41.08 0.58
N ARG A 253 1.23 -41.74 -0.07
CA ARG A 253 2.63 -41.31 -0.07
C ARG A 253 2.81 -39.91 -0.69
N LYS A 254 2.18 -39.65 -1.85
CA LYS A 254 2.23 -38.34 -2.51
C LYS A 254 1.53 -37.26 -1.70
N PHE A 255 0.31 -37.56 -1.21
CA PHE A 255 -0.45 -36.66 -0.35
C PHE A 255 0.37 -36.23 0.89
N THR A 256 1.01 -37.18 1.58
CA THR A 256 1.86 -36.89 2.74
C THR A 256 3.06 -36.02 2.38
N ALA A 257 3.75 -36.32 1.27
CA ALA A 257 4.90 -35.53 0.82
C ALA A 257 4.49 -34.09 0.47
N ASN A 258 3.37 -33.93 -0.23
CA ASN A 258 2.82 -32.64 -0.63
C ASN A 258 2.34 -31.82 0.57
N MET A 259 1.71 -32.46 1.57
CA MET A 259 1.29 -31.77 2.80
C MET A 259 2.50 -31.24 3.59
N GLN A 260 3.58 -32.04 3.65
CA GLN A 260 4.83 -31.60 4.27
C GLN A 260 5.47 -30.43 3.51
N TRP A 261 5.37 -30.44 2.17
CA TRP A 261 5.80 -29.32 1.34
C TRP A 261 4.98 -28.06 1.63
N ILE A 262 3.65 -28.16 1.67
CA ILE A 262 2.75 -27.03 1.96
C ILE A 262 3.08 -26.42 3.34
N LYS A 263 3.22 -27.26 4.37
CA LYS A 263 3.60 -26.80 5.72
C LYS A 263 4.92 -26.04 5.74
N ASN A 264 5.94 -26.54 5.03
CA ASN A 264 7.28 -25.98 5.10
C ASN A 264 7.47 -24.75 4.18
N PHE A 265 6.72 -24.67 3.07
CA PHE A 265 7.04 -23.75 1.97
C PHE A 265 5.86 -22.88 1.51
N SER A 266 4.74 -22.88 2.24
CA SER A 266 3.60 -21.98 1.97
C SER A 266 3.10 -21.32 3.26
N ASN A 267 2.17 -20.36 3.13
CA ASN A 267 1.40 -19.79 4.24
C ASN A 267 0.03 -20.47 4.41
N ILE A 268 -0.27 -21.46 3.56
CA ILE A 268 -1.55 -22.18 3.61
C ILE A 268 -1.56 -23.03 4.88
N ALA A 269 -2.58 -22.83 5.71
CA ALA A 269 -2.78 -23.60 6.92
C ALA A 269 -4.28 -23.64 7.28
N PRO A 270 -4.74 -24.67 8.02
CA PRO A 270 -6.05 -24.68 8.61
C PRO A 270 -6.23 -23.49 9.56
N SER A 271 -7.37 -22.82 9.46
CA SER A 271 -7.75 -21.69 10.30
C SER A 271 -9.27 -21.70 10.51
N PHE A 272 -9.80 -20.77 11.29
CA PHE A 272 -11.23 -20.64 11.53
C PHE A 272 -11.71 -19.22 11.24
N GLN A 273 -12.91 -19.12 10.67
CA GLN A 273 -13.65 -17.87 10.59
C GLN A 273 -14.42 -17.66 11.89
N VAL A 274 -14.38 -16.45 12.44
CA VAL A 274 -15.08 -16.10 13.70
C VAL A 274 -16.45 -15.49 13.40
N ASN A 275 -17.46 -15.94 14.15
CA ASN A 275 -18.78 -15.31 14.25
C ASN A 275 -18.78 -14.25 15.35
N TRP A 276 -18.48 -13.01 14.97
CA TRP A 276 -18.39 -11.90 15.92
C TRP A 276 -19.70 -11.67 16.69
N LEU A 277 -20.85 -11.94 16.07
CA LEU A 277 -22.16 -11.74 16.69
C LEU A 277 -22.38 -12.64 17.92
N ARG A 278 -21.75 -13.81 17.96
CA ARG A 278 -21.78 -14.75 19.10
C ARG A 278 -20.88 -14.34 20.26
N LEU A 279 -20.10 -13.28 20.08
CA LEU A 279 -19.24 -12.68 21.10
C LEU A 279 -19.75 -11.28 21.49
N ASP A 280 -21.04 -10.99 21.26
CA ASP A 280 -21.67 -9.67 21.46
C ASP A 280 -20.95 -8.51 20.71
N ILE A 281 -20.33 -8.83 19.57
CA ILE A 281 -19.69 -7.86 18.67
C ILE A 281 -20.47 -7.79 17.37
N ILE A 282 -20.85 -6.58 16.97
CA ILE A 282 -21.52 -6.32 15.70
C ILE A 282 -20.51 -5.93 14.65
N SER A 283 -20.66 -6.52 13.47
CA SER A 283 -19.89 -6.21 12.28
C SER A 283 -20.68 -5.24 11.38
N ILE A 284 -20.20 -4.01 11.23
CA ILE A 284 -20.85 -2.96 10.43
C ILE A 284 -19.92 -2.50 9.32
N LEU A 285 -20.30 -2.72 8.07
CA LEU A 285 -19.64 -2.11 6.92
C LEU A 285 -20.07 -0.63 6.84
N CYS A 286 -19.10 0.27 6.75
CA CYS A 286 -19.32 1.71 6.74
C CYS A 286 -18.67 2.35 5.52
N PHE A 287 -19.45 3.19 4.83
CA PHE A 287 -18.99 4.06 3.75
C PHE A 287 -19.01 5.50 4.25
N MET A 288 -17.92 6.24 4.00
CA MET A 288 -17.77 7.64 4.39
C MET A 288 -17.23 8.44 3.21
N LYS A 289 -17.99 9.46 2.77
CA LYS A 289 -17.54 10.44 1.79
C LYS A 289 -17.21 11.74 2.50
N PHE A 290 -15.93 12.12 2.52
CA PHE A 290 -15.47 13.31 3.22
C PHE A 290 -15.64 14.57 2.38
N ASN A 291 -15.80 15.71 3.06
CA ASN A 291 -15.85 17.01 2.43
C ASN A 291 -14.51 17.34 1.71
N PRO A 292 -14.52 17.77 0.44
CA PRO A 292 -13.31 18.07 -0.33
C PRO A 292 -12.45 19.23 0.20
N LEU A 293 -12.98 20.03 1.14
CA LEU A 293 -12.20 21.06 1.83
C LEU A 293 -11.25 20.47 2.91
N ILE A 294 -11.47 19.22 3.31
CA ILE A 294 -10.64 18.55 4.32
C ILE A 294 -9.43 17.93 3.63
N LYS A 295 -8.25 18.23 4.14
CA LYS A 295 -7.00 17.61 3.66
C LYS A 295 -7.02 16.10 3.85
N THR A 296 -6.72 15.35 2.79
CA THR A 296 -6.57 13.89 2.79
C THR A 296 -5.69 13.38 3.93
N SER A 297 -4.54 14.02 4.18
CA SER A 297 -3.62 13.59 5.24
C SER A 297 -4.23 13.65 6.64
N LYS A 298 -5.07 14.67 6.90
CA LYS A 298 -5.78 14.81 8.18
C LYS A 298 -6.88 13.75 8.33
N ILE A 299 -7.58 13.42 7.24
CA ILE A 299 -8.56 12.32 7.22
C ILE A 299 -7.87 11.01 7.58
N LEU A 300 -6.74 10.70 6.93
CA LEU A 300 -5.95 9.49 7.22
C LEU A 300 -5.48 9.42 8.68
N GLN A 301 -5.02 10.54 9.26
CA GLN A 301 -4.66 10.60 10.69
C GLN A 301 -5.84 10.26 11.61
N VAL A 302 -7.03 10.76 11.30
CA VAL A 302 -8.25 10.47 12.06
C VAL A 302 -8.65 9.00 11.91
N ILE A 303 -8.67 8.49 10.68
CA ILE A 303 -9.10 7.11 10.37
C ILE A 303 -8.18 6.08 11.03
N ASN A 304 -6.87 6.33 11.06
CA ASN A 304 -5.91 5.44 11.72
C ASN A 304 -6.08 5.35 13.25
N LEU A 305 -6.78 6.32 13.87
CA LEU A 305 -7.06 6.34 15.30
C LEU A 305 -8.54 6.06 15.63
N LEU A 306 -9.38 5.85 14.62
CA LEU A 306 -10.82 5.67 14.78
C LEU A 306 -11.12 4.36 15.53
N PRO A 307 -11.76 4.41 16.72
CA PRO A 307 -12.01 3.22 17.52
C PRO A 307 -12.81 2.15 16.77
N PHE A 308 -12.37 0.89 16.88
CA PHE A 308 -13.00 -0.31 16.30
C PHE A 308 -13.07 -0.37 14.77
N PHE A 309 -12.59 0.65 14.05
CA PHE A 309 -12.59 0.67 12.59
C PHE A 309 -11.40 -0.12 12.04
N MET A 310 -11.67 -0.99 11.08
CA MET A 310 -10.66 -1.82 10.43
C MET A 310 -10.81 -1.78 8.93
N MET A 311 -9.74 -2.21 8.25
CA MET A 311 -9.73 -2.40 6.80
C MET A 311 -10.12 -1.13 6.03
N PRO A 312 -9.57 0.06 6.35
CA PRO A 312 -9.83 1.25 5.56
C PRO A 312 -9.32 1.04 4.14
N ARG A 313 -10.20 1.19 3.15
CA ARG A 313 -9.85 1.25 1.73
C ARG A 313 -10.37 2.56 1.16
N TYR A 314 -9.62 3.14 0.24
CA TYR A 314 -9.84 4.51 -0.20
C TYR A 314 -9.90 4.66 -1.72
N THR A 315 -10.61 5.69 -2.14
CA THR A 315 -10.72 6.13 -3.54
C THR A 315 -10.56 7.65 -3.60
N LYS A 316 -9.77 8.14 -4.57
CA LYS A 316 -9.34 9.56 -4.67
C LYS A 316 -9.67 10.24 -6.00
N ASN A 317 -10.70 9.79 -6.71
CA ASN A 317 -11.11 10.34 -8.02
C ASN A 317 -11.76 11.74 -7.95
N SER A 318 -11.51 12.49 -6.88
CA SER A 318 -11.95 13.84 -6.61
C SER A 318 -11.02 14.59 -5.66
N PHE A 319 -11.25 15.88 -5.42
CA PHE A 319 -10.54 16.64 -4.39
C PHE A 319 -10.88 16.10 -2.98
N GLY A 320 -12.05 15.46 -2.84
CA GLY A 320 -12.44 14.72 -1.65
C GLY A 320 -11.96 13.26 -1.65
N MET A 321 -12.04 12.66 -0.47
CA MET A 321 -11.65 11.27 -0.22
C MET A 321 -12.87 10.46 0.20
N GLU A 322 -13.02 9.28 -0.39
CA GLU A 322 -14.02 8.29 0.00
C GLU A 322 -13.35 7.10 0.68
N ILE A 323 -13.99 6.59 1.73
CA ILE A 323 -13.47 5.50 2.55
C ILE A 323 -14.56 4.46 2.74
N ILE A 324 -14.20 3.20 2.52
CA ILE A 324 -14.95 2.03 2.97
C ILE A 324 -14.14 1.31 4.04
N GLY A 325 -14.78 0.80 5.07
CA GLY A 325 -14.15 -0.08 6.05
C GLY A 325 -15.19 -0.73 6.96
N GLN A 326 -14.72 -1.52 7.91
CA GLN A 326 -15.57 -2.35 8.77
C GLN A 326 -15.35 -1.97 10.23
N PHE A 327 -16.44 -1.65 10.94
CA PHE A 327 -16.44 -1.63 12.39
C PHE A 327 -16.71 -3.04 12.91
N LEU A 328 -15.79 -3.57 13.70
CA LEU A 328 -16.03 -4.74 14.56
C LEU A 328 -16.13 -4.22 15.99
N ILE A 329 -17.36 -3.84 16.37
CA ILE A 329 -17.65 -3.01 17.53
C ILE A 329 -18.52 -3.78 18.56
N PRO A 330 -18.20 -3.75 19.86
CA PRO A 330 -19.09 -4.31 20.87
C PRO A 330 -20.48 -3.67 20.82
N LYS A 331 -21.53 -4.47 21.00
CA LYS A 331 -22.92 -4.02 20.86
C LYS A 331 -23.24 -2.78 21.72
N CYS A 332 -22.65 -2.68 22.90
CA CYS A 332 -22.86 -1.55 23.82
C CYS A 332 -22.43 -0.19 23.25
N TYR A 333 -21.52 -0.14 22.28
CA TYR A 333 -21.02 1.11 21.67
C TYR A 333 -21.72 1.52 20.37
N VAL A 334 -22.62 0.70 19.83
CA VAL A 334 -23.21 0.92 18.50
C VAL A 334 -24.00 2.23 18.42
N LYS A 335 -24.77 2.55 19.47
CA LYS A 335 -25.53 3.81 19.53
C LYS A 335 -24.60 5.03 19.52
N ASP A 336 -23.51 4.97 20.27
CA ASP A 336 -22.52 6.05 20.36
C ASP A 336 -21.81 6.26 19.03
N LEU A 337 -21.47 5.17 18.31
CA LEU A 337 -20.91 5.24 16.96
C LEU A 337 -21.86 5.96 15.98
N ILE A 338 -23.15 5.62 15.99
CA ILE A 338 -24.12 6.23 15.07
C ILE A 338 -24.31 7.71 15.36
N PHE A 339 -24.39 8.06 16.65
CA PHE A 339 -24.46 9.44 17.09
C PHE A 339 -23.21 10.23 16.70
N PHE A 340 -22.03 9.64 16.90
CA PHE A 340 -20.75 10.19 16.47
C PHE A 340 -20.70 10.46 14.97
N LEU A 341 -21.05 9.47 14.13
CA LEU A 341 -21.06 9.64 12.68
C LEU A 341 -22.13 10.67 12.24
N GLY A 342 -23.27 10.73 12.94
CA GLY A 342 -24.29 11.77 12.74
C GLY A 342 -23.77 13.17 13.06
N LYS A 343 -22.98 13.33 14.13
CA LYS A 343 -22.29 14.59 14.44
C LYS A 343 -21.29 14.97 13.35
N LEU A 344 -20.56 14.01 12.77
CA LEU A 344 -19.62 14.32 11.69
C LEU A 344 -20.32 14.86 10.45
N GLU A 345 -21.46 14.27 10.08
CA GLU A 345 -22.31 14.74 8.98
C GLU A 345 -22.92 16.12 9.28
N SER A 346 -23.49 16.33 10.47
CA SER A 346 -24.12 17.61 10.84
C SER A 346 -23.12 18.78 10.92
N ASN A 347 -21.85 18.50 11.24
CA ASN A 347 -20.77 19.49 11.25
C ASN A 347 -20.08 19.64 9.87
N GLY A 348 -20.61 19.00 8.82
CA GLY A 348 -20.13 19.13 7.44
C GLY A 348 -18.84 18.38 7.14
N TYR A 349 -18.34 17.53 8.04
CA TYR A 349 -17.14 16.72 7.80
C TYR A 349 -17.40 15.60 6.78
N LEU A 350 -18.57 15.00 6.86
CA LEU A 350 -19.05 13.98 5.93
C LEU A 350 -20.14 14.58 5.02
N ILE A 351 -20.04 14.26 3.74
CA ILE A 351 -21.09 14.50 2.73
C ILE A 351 -22.12 13.37 2.79
N GLU A 352 -21.64 12.13 2.95
CA GLU A 352 -22.46 10.93 2.91
C GLU A 352 -21.90 9.89 3.86
N LYS A 353 -22.80 9.15 4.51
CA LYS A 353 -22.48 7.94 5.26
C LYS A 353 -23.52 6.85 5.04
N GLU A 354 -23.06 5.63 4.79
CA GLU A 354 -23.91 4.45 4.70
C GLU A 354 -23.44 3.39 5.69
N LEU A 355 -24.37 2.71 6.34
CA LEU A 355 -24.10 1.71 7.39
C LEU A 355 -24.86 0.43 7.09
N TYR A 356 -24.13 -0.67 6.96
CA TYR A 356 -24.70 -1.99 6.68
C TYR A 356 -24.23 -2.99 7.74
N ILE A 357 -25.17 -3.63 8.43
CA ILE A 357 -24.87 -4.72 9.36
C ILE A 357 -24.61 -5.97 8.54
N ILE A 358 -23.45 -6.59 8.70
CA ILE A 358 -23.10 -7.84 8.05
C ILE A 358 -23.79 -8.99 8.79
N THR A 359 -24.64 -9.73 8.09
CA THR A 359 -25.43 -10.85 8.66
C THR A 359 -24.84 -12.21 8.33
N GLY A 360 -23.80 -12.27 7.49
CA GLY A 360 -23.10 -13.49 7.15
C GLY A 360 -21.88 -13.21 6.28
N THR A 361 -21.15 -14.26 5.95
CA THR A 361 -19.95 -14.19 5.14
C THR A 361 -19.91 -15.33 4.14
N GLY A 362 -19.50 -15.03 2.92
CA GLY A 362 -19.28 -15.98 1.84
C GLY A 362 -17.97 -15.68 1.15
N TYR A 363 -17.17 -16.72 0.92
CA TYR A 363 -15.90 -16.63 0.19
C TYR A 363 -15.85 -17.76 -0.83
N THR A 364 -15.42 -17.44 -2.04
CA THR A 364 -15.03 -18.46 -3.02
C THR A 364 -13.58 -18.27 -3.43
N VAL A 365 -12.89 -19.38 -3.64
CA VAL A 365 -11.54 -19.40 -4.23
C VAL A 365 -11.52 -20.45 -5.32
N ASN A 366 -10.97 -20.10 -6.47
CA ASN A 366 -10.80 -21.01 -7.59
C ASN A 366 -9.33 -21.37 -7.77
N LEU A 367 -8.92 -22.56 -7.32
CA LEU A 367 -7.51 -23.00 -7.38
C LEU A 367 -7.02 -23.26 -8.81
N ASN A 368 -7.89 -23.26 -9.82
CA ASN A 368 -7.44 -23.29 -11.21
C ASN A 368 -6.57 -22.07 -11.57
N CYS A 369 -6.61 -20.99 -10.78
CA CYS A 369 -5.72 -19.83 -10.94
C CYS A 369 -4.23 -20.15 -10.75
N PHE A 370 -3.89 -21.25 -10.08
CA PHE A 370 -2.51 -21.71 -9.89
C PHE A 370 -1.95 -22.45 -11.10
N LYS A 371 -2.81 -22.91 -12.03
CA LYS A 371 -2.39 -23.71 -13.19
C LYS A 371 -1.70 -22.86 -14.25
N ASN A 372 -0.83 -23.51 -15.02
CA ASN A 372 -0.05 -22.87 -16.09
C ASN A 372 -0.94 -22.15 -17.13
N PHE A 373 -2.12 -22.69 -17.48
CA PHE A 373 -3.02 -22.03 -18.44
C PHE A 373 -3.60 -20.70 -17.93
N ALA A 374 -3.58 -20.48 -16.61
CA ALA A 374 -4.03 -19.25 -15.95
C ALA A 374 -2.85 -18.27 -15.73
N SER A 375 -1.60 -18.70 -15.95
CA SER A 375 -0.43 -17.90 -15.65
C SER A 375 -0.39 -16.59 -16.47
N LYS A 376 -0.42 -15.47 -15.73
CA LYS A 376 -0.29 -14.07 -16.17
C LYS A 376 -1.48 -13.51 -16.98
N SER A 377 -2.51 -13.08 -16.25
CA SER A 377 -3.49 -12.07 -16.71
C SER A 377 -4.72 -12.60 -17.48
N ILE A 378 -5.24 -13.77 -17.10
CA ILE A 378 -6.45 -14.35 -17.70
C ILE A 378 -7.54 -14.53 -16.63
N ILE A 379 -8.77 -14.15 -16.97
CA ILE A 379 -9.98 -14.54 -16.23
C ILE A 379 -10.19 -16.03 -16.45
N LEU A 380 -10.52 -16.76 -15.39
CA LEU A 380 -10.68 -18.20 -15.45
C LEU A 380 -11.83 -18.54 -16.41
N ASN A 381 -11.53 -19.42 -17.36
CA ASN A 381 -12.49 -19.89 -18.36
C ASN A 381 -12.88 -21.33 -18.01
N PRO A 382 -14.10 -21.57 -17.50
CA PRO A 382 -14.57 -22.90 -17.15
C PRO A 382 -14.65 -23.87 -18.34
N ASP A 383 -14.68 -23.36 -19.58
CA ASP A 383 -14.79 -24.16 -20.80
C ASP A 383 -13.43 -24.71 -21.28
N LYS A 384 -12.31 -24.34 -20.64
CA LYS A 384 -10.99 -24.90 -20.99
C LYS A 384 -10.89 -26.37 -20.58
N ARG A 385 -10.29 -27.19 -21.45
CA ARG A 385 -10.04 -28.62 -21.20
C ARG A 385 -9.33 -28.91 -19.87
N ASP A 386 -8.36 -28.08 -19.49
CA ASP A 386 -7.56 -28.29 -18.28
C ASP A 386 -8.18 -27.68 -17.01
N TYR A 387 -9.36 -27.05 -17.14
CA TYR A 387 -10.12 -26.54 -16.00
C TYR A 387 -10.76 -27.70 -15.25
N ASN A 388 -10.60 -27.74 -13.92
CA ASN A 388 -11.23 -28.76 -13.07
C ASN A 388 -12.17 -28.09 -12.06
N LYS A 389 -13.47 -28.42 -12.12
CA LYS A 389 -14.47 -27.93 -11.17
C LYS A 389 -14.21 -28.37 -9.73
N GLU A 390 -13.49 -29.46 -9.49
CA GLU A 390 -13.13 -29.91 -8.13
C GLU A 390 -12.15 -28.97 -7.39
N TYR A 391 -11.61 -27.98 -8.10
CA TYR A 391 -10.72 -26.94 -7.58
C TYR A 391 -11.45 -25.63 -7.26
N GLU A 392 -12.77 -25.60 -7.44
CA GLU A 392 -13.67 -24.57 -6.94
C GLU A 392 -13.97 -24.83 -5.45
N ILE A 393 -13.63 -23.89 -4.59
CA ILE A 393 -13.84 -24.00 -3.14
C ILE A 393 -14.73 -22.86 -2.68
N GLU A 394 -15.78 -23.19 -1.95
CA GLU A 394 -16.74 -22.25 -1.39
C GLU A 394 -16.82 -22.41 0.14
N PHE A 395 -16.91 -21.28 0.83
CA PHE A 395 -17.20 -21.18 2.24
C PHE A 395 -18.38 -20.23 2.43
N SER A 396 -19.29 -20.60 3.32
CA SER A 396 -20.39 -19.75 3.77
C SER A 396 -20.60 -19.91 5.27
N MET A 397 -20.86 -18.80 5.95
CA MET A 397 -21.19 -18.76 7.37
C MET A 397 -22.30 -17.72 7.59
N ASP A 398 -23.40 -18.16 8.17
CA ASP A 398 -24.48 -17.28 8.63
C ASP A 398 -24.19 -16.83 10.07
N TYR A 399 -24.29 -15.53 10.34
CA TYR A 399 -24.12 -15.00 11.69
C TYR A 399 -25.42 -15.05 12.50
N GLY A 400 -26.57 -15.11 11.80
CA GLY A 400 -27.89 -14.86 12.36
C GLY A 400 -28.11 -13.37 12.67
N LEU A 401 -29.25 -13.05 13.28
CA LEU A 401 -29.62 -11.67 13.63
C LEU A 401 -29.50 -11.36 15.13
N GLU A 402 -29.38 -12.38 15.96
CA GLU A 402 -29.37 -12.24 17.41
C GLU A 402 -27.99 -12.43 18.01
N THR A 403 -27.62 -11.54 18.92
CA THR A 403 -26.41 -11.64 19.73
C THR A 403 -26.61 -12.64 20.85
N PHE A 404 -25.63 -13.50 21.08
CA PHE A 404 -25.59 -14.41 22.22
C PHE A 404 -24.49 -13.97 23.19
N ASN A 405 -24.76 -14.00 24.50
CA ASN A 405 -23.75 -13.69 25.49
C ASN A 405 -22.97 -14.98 25.85
N SER A 406 -21.90 -15.25 25.11
CA SER A 406 -21.06 -16.44 25.29
C SER A 406 -20.08 -16.34 26.47
N ASN A 407 -20.01 -15.20 27.18
CA ASN A 407 -19.16 -14.97 28.34
C ASN A 407 -17.72 -15.51 28.19
N PRO A 408 -16.98 -15.18 27.11
CA PRO A 408 -15.66 -15.73 26.85
C PRO A 408 -14.67 -15.45 27.98
N SER A 409 -13.93 -16.46 28.41
CA SER A 409 -12.81 -16.36 29.35
C SER A 409 -11.56 -15.77 28.70
N LEU A 410 -10.50 -15.51 29.50
CA LEU A 410 -9.22 -15.05 28.95
C LEU A 410 -8.60 -16.07 27.99
N LEU A 411 -8.69 -17.36 28.30
CA LEU A 411 -8.22 -18.42 27.41
C LEU A 411 -8.99 -18.41 26.08
N ASP A 412 -10.31 -18.20 26.15
CA ASP A 412 -11.18 -18.13 24.97
C ASP A 412 -10.78 -16.98 24.04
N TRP A 413 -10.52 -15.79 24.60
CA TRP A 413 -10.03 -14.65 23.84
C TRP A 413 -8.64 -14.86 23.23
N LEU A 414 -7.71 -15.49 23.95
CA LEU A 414 -6.38 -15.83 23.42
C LEU A 414 -6.49 -16.84 22.26
N LEU A 415 -7.40 -17.81 22.35
CA LEU A 415 -7.70 -18.74 21.27
C LEU A 415 -8.29 -18.01 20.05
N ILE A 416 -9.28 -17.14 20.25
CA ILE A 416 -9.88 -16.31 19.18
C ILE A 416 -8.82 -15.41 18.54
N ASP A 417 -7.92 -14.82 19.32
CA ASP A 417 -6.84 -13.99 18.80
C ASP A 417 -5.91 -14.81 17.91
N ARG A 418 -5.44 -15.98 18.36
CA ARG A 418 -4.59 -16.88 17.56
C ARG A 418 -5.27 -17.44 16.31
N ILE A 419 -6.58 -17.65 16.34
CA ILE A 419 -7.35 -18.07 15.16
C ILE A 419 -7.23 -17.06 14.01
N ARG A 420 -7.10 -15.77 14.31
CA ARG A 420 -7.10 -14.68 13.31
C ARG A 420 -5.73 -14.38 12.70
N TYR A 421 -4.63 -14.80 13.31
CA TYR A 421 -3.28 -14.57 12.77
C TYR A 421 -2.94 -15.66 11.74
N PHE A 422 -3.03 -15.32 10.45
CA PHE A 422 -2.70 -16.23 9.36
C PHE A 422 -1.18 -16.39 9.22
N SER A 423 -0.69 -17.59 9.53
CA SER A 423 0.70 -18.07 9.40
C SER A 423 1.72 -17.37 10.29
N ILE A 424 2.50 -18.15 11.05
CA ILE A 424 3.60 -17.83 11.98
C ILE A 424 3.23 -17.90 13.48
N THR A 425 2.04 -17.48 13.89
CA THR A 425 1.61 -17.56 15.31
C THR A 425 0.22 -18.18 15.53
N GLY A 426 -0.51 -18.50 14.46
CA GLY A 426 -1.84 -19.13 14.52
C GLY A 426 -1.81 -20.65 14.71
N LEU A 427 -2.99 -21.28 14.76
CA LEU A 427 -3.14 -22.73 15.06
C LEU A 427 -2.46 -23.68 14.05
N GLY A 428 -2.17 -23.23 12.81
CA GLY A 428 -1.21 -23.85 11.88
C GLY A 428 -1.41 -25.34 11.54
N PHE A 429 -0.40 -26.01 10.97
CA PHE A 429 -0.32 -27.49 10.95
C PHE A 429 0.50 -28.02 12.13
N GLU A 430 0.56 -27.27 13.24
CA GLU A 430 1.52 -27.47 14.33
C GLU A 430 1.18 -28.65 15.26
N ARG A 431 2.19 -29.09 16.03
CA ARG A 431 2.03 -30.16 17.01
C ARG A 431 1.41 -29.56 18.27
N LYS A 432 0.40 -30.21 18.86
CA LYS A 432 -0.33 -29.76 20.07
C LYS A 432 0.56 -29.15 21.18
N SER A 433 1.78 -29.68 21.36
CA SER A 433 2.76 -29.20 22.34
C SER A 433 3.30 -27.79 22.10
N GLU A 434 3.37 -27.33 20.85
CA GLU A 434 3.85 -25.99 20.46
C GLU A 434 2.75 -24.96 20.76
N MET A 435 1.54 -25.20 20.24
CA MET A 435 0.33 -24.42 20.55
C MET A 435 0.11 -24.27 22.07
N LEU A 436 0.25 -25.35 22.84
CA LEU A 436 0.10 -25.31 24.29
C LEU A 436 1.16 -24.44 24.97
N ARG A 437 2.42 -24.54 24.55
CA ARG A 437 3.51 -23.72 25.09
C ARG A 437 3.28 -22.24 24.77
N ALA A 438 2.90 -21.95 23.54
CA ALA A 438 2.62 -20.59 23.08
C ALA A 438 1.43 -19.96 23.84
N LEU A 439 0.32 -20.69 24.01
CA LEU A 439 -0.83 -20.21 24.81
C LEU A 439 -0.51 -20.03 26.29
N LYS A 440 0.35 -20.89 26.87
CA LYS A 440 0.85 -20.69 28.24
C LYS A 440 1.70 -19.42 28.35
N SER A 441 2.57 -19.18 27.37
CA SER A 441 3.37 -17.95 27.28
C SER A 441 2.44 -16.73 27.18
N ASP A 442 1.48 -16.73 26.26
CA ASP A 442 0.51 -15.63 26.09
C ASP A 442 -0.27 -15.34 27.37
N LEU A 443 -0.76 -16.40 28.05
CA LEU A 443 -1.49 -16.25 29.29
C LEU A 443 -0.62 -15.60 30.38
N LEU A 444 0.61 -16.07 30.55
CA LEU A 444 1.55 -15.50 31.51
C LEU A 444 1.90 -14.06 31.15
N ASN A 445 2.20 -13.79 29.89
CA ASN A 445 2.53 -12.47 29.37
C ASN A 445 1.37 -11.49 29.54
N GLU A 446 0.12 -11.92 29.34
CA GLU A 446 -1.05 -11.08 29.56
C GLU A 446 -1.20 -10.74 31.04
N VAL A 447 -1.07 -11.72 31.95
CA VAL A 447 -1.17 -11.44 33.39
C VAL A 447 -0.03 -10.53 33.86
N ILE A 448 1.19 -10.72 33.34
CA ILE A 448 2.33 -9.84 33.60
C ILE A 448 2.07 -8.44 33.04
N SER A 449 1.53 -8.33 31.83
CA SER A 449 1.17 -7.06 31.18
C SER A 449 0.16 -6.27 32.02
N GLN A 450 -0.92 -6.92 32.48
CA GLN A 450 -1.92 -6.27 33.34
C GLN A 450 -1.33 -5.81 34.68
N ARG A 451 -0.42 -6.59 35.28
CA ARG A 451 0.32 -6.17 36.50
C ARG A 451 1.25 -4.98 36.23
N ASN A 452 1.97 -5.02 35.11
CA ASN A 452 2.87 -3.94 34.69
C ASN A 452 2.10 -2.64 34.44
N LEU A 453 0.92 -2.69 33.80
CA LEU A 453 0.05 -1.52 33.60
C LEU A 453 -0.30 -0.84 34.93
N ILE A 454 -0.65 -1.63 35.96
CA ILE A 454 -0.96 -1.11 37.31
C ILE A 454 0.28 -0.53 38.01
N SER A 455 1.39 -1.27 37.96
CA SER A 455 2.66 -0.82 38.53
C SER A 455 3.15 0.49 37.88
N ASP A 456 3.04 0.57 36.56
CA ASP A 456 3.45 1.73 35.78
C ASP A 456 2.62 2.95 36.11
N ILE A 457 1.28 2.85 36.18
CA ILE A 457 0.47 4.00 36.57
C ILE A 457 0.74 4.41 38.03
N LYS A 458 0.98 3.46 38.94
CA LYS A 458 1.34 3.75 40.34
C LYS A 458 2.65 4.51 40.42
N LYS A 459 3.66 4.02 39.72
CA LYS A 459 4.98 4.66 39.60
C LYS A 459 4.85 6.07 38.99
N ASN A 460 4.10 6.21 37.91
CA ASN A 460 3.96 7.49 37.19
C ASN A 460 3.16 8.52 38.00
N LEU A 461 2.07 8.11 38.65
CA LEU A 461 1.28 9.00 39.51
C LEU A 461 2.02 9.36 40.81
N ASN A 462 2.76 8.43 41.42
CA ASN A 462 3.58 8.74 42.60
C ASN A 462 4.62 9.82 42.31
N LYS A 463 5.22 9.85 41.11
CA LYS A 463 6.14 10.94 40.72
C LYS A 463 5.45 12.31 40.75
N ILE A 464 4.18 12.38 40.36
CA ILE A 464 3.40 13.62 40.39
C ILE A 464 2.94 13.96 41.81
N HIS A 465 2.40 13.00 42.56
CA HIS A 465 1.94 13.27 43.94
C HIS A 465 3.07 13.65 44.89
N ASN A 466 4.27 13.11 44.69
CA ASN A 466 5.44 13.42 45.51
C ASN A 466 6.10 14.76 45.12
N SER A 467 5.62 15.44 44.07
CA SER A 467 6.14 16.75 43.63
C SER A 467 4.99 17.76 43.47
N PRO A 468 4.73 18.60 44.48
CA PRO A 468 3.66 19.61 44.43
C PRO A 468 3.74 20.52 43.21
N ASN A 469 4.95 20.91 42.81
CA ASN A 469 5.20 21.74 41.63
C ASN A 469 4.81 21.01 40.33
N LEU A 470 5.24 19.75 40.17
CA LEU A 470 4.90 18.95 38.99
C LEU A 470 3.39 18.69 38.90
N LYS A 471 2.73 18.47 40.05
CA LYS A 471 1.28 18.33 40.16
C LYS A 471 0.53 19.59 39.73
N SER A 472 0.92 20.77 40.21
CA SER A 472 0.31 22.04 39.79
C SER A 472 0.42 22.22 38.28
N LYS A 473 1.63 22.12 37.74
CA LYS A 473 1.88 22.27 36.29
C LYS A 473 1.10 21.28 35.44
N PHE A 474 0.93 20.03 35.92
CA PHE A 474 0.17 19.04 35.18
C PHE A 474 -1.32 19.37 35.14
N LEU A 475 -1.90 19.80 36.26
CA LEU A 475 -3.29 20.25 36.33
C LEU A 475 -3.52 21.49 35.45
N ASP A 476 -2.60 22.45 35.49
CA ASP A 476 -2.65 23.65 34.64
C ASP A 476 -2.58 23.27 33.15
N PHE A 477 -1.73 22.31 32.79
CA PHE A 477 -1.62 21.80 31.43
C PHE A 477 -2.93 21.13 30.96
N ILE A 478 -3.56 20.29 31.80
CA ILE A 478 -4.86 19.66 31.46
C ILE A 478 -5.93 20.72 31.30
N ASN A 479 -6.03 21.68 32.24
CA ASN A 479 -7.04 22.74 32.18
C ASN A 479 -6.89 23.61 30.93
N THR A 480 -5.65 23.96 30.55
CA THR A 480 -5.36 24.76 29.35
C THR A 480 -5.77 24.06 28.05
N ASN A 481 -5.79 22.72 28.04
CA ASN A 481 -6.04 21.92 26.84
C ASN A 481 -7.36 21.13 26.88
N LYS A 482 -8.23 21.39 27.86
CA LYS A 482 -9.42 20.60 28.14
C LYS A 482 -10.38 20.51 26.95
N ASP A 483 -10.56 21.61 26.22
CA ASP A 483 -11.52 21.69 25.10
C ASP A 483 -11.09 20.89 23.86
N PHE A 484 -9.82 20.47 23.79
CA PHE A 484 -9.31 19.65 22.68
C PHE A 484 -9.52 18.14 22.89
N GLY A 485 -9.86 17.74 24.11
CA GLY A 485 -10.13 16.36 24.49
C GLY A 485 -8.88 15.49 24.74
N PHE A 486 -9.11 14.32 25.31
CA PHE A 486 -8.09 13.39 25.78
C PHE A 486 -7.11 12.95 24.69
N PHE A 487 -7.63 12.54 23.53
CA PHE A 487 -6.83 12.00 22.43
C PHE A 487 -5.85 13.05 21.87
N TYR A 488 -6.27 14.31 21.82
CA TYR A 488 -5.41 15.42 21.43
C TYR A 488 -4.26 15.60 22.42
N ILE A 489 -4.56 15.65 23.72
CA ILE A 489 -3.55 15.88 24.76
C ILE A 489 -2.49 14.77 24.75
N LYS A 490 -2.93 13.51 24.63
CA LYS A 490 -2.02 12.37 24.50
C LYS A 490 -1.12 12.50 23.27
N GLN A 491 -1.69 12.87 22.12
CA GLN A 491 -0.93 13.01 20.87
C GLN A 491 0.08 14.16 20.94
N ILE A 492 -0.32 15.35 21.38
CA ILE A 492 0.60 16.51 21.39
C ILE A 492 1.78 16.32 22.33
N LEU A 493 1.57 15.63 23.46
CA LEU A 493 2.65 15.25 24.37
C LEU A 493 3.64 14.28 23.70
N ASN A 494 3.15 13.29 22.95
CA ASN A 494 4.00 12.39 22.18
C ASN A 494 4.80 13.16 21.12
N ASP A 495 4.12 14.02 20.34
CA ASP A 495 4.73 14.82 19.27
C ASP A 495 5.85 15.73 19.82
N TYR A 496 5.64 16.34 21.01
CA TYR A 496 6.68 17.09 21.71
C TYR A 496 7.88 16.23 22.06
N ILE A 497 7.68 15.08 22.71
CA ILE A 497 8.78 14.20 23.15
C ILE A 497 9.59 13.72 21.95
N THR A 498 8.92 13.19 20.91
CA THR A 498 9.59 12.70 19.71
C THR A 498 10.40 13.80 19.04
N THR A 499 9.84 15.00 18.91
CA THR A 499 10.54 16.13 18.29
C THR A 499 11.75 16.57 19.11
N PHE A 500 11.63 16.64 20.44
CA PHE A 500 12.73 17.04 21.30
C PHE A 500 13.86 16.01 21.33
N ASP A 501 13.54 14.72 21.30
CA ASP A 501 14.53 13.65 21.20
C ASP A 501 15.30 13.73 19.87
N SER A 502 14.60 13.94 18.74
CA SER A 502 15.24 14.13 17.43
C SER A 502 16.12 15.39 17.38
N ILE A 503 15.64 16.53 17.90
CA ILE A 503 16.44 17.76 17.97
C ILE A 503 17.69 17.55 18.83
N ASN A 504 17.55 16.91 19.99
CA ASN A 504 18.69 16.66 20.87
C ASN A 504 19.75 15.78 20.17
N LYS A 505 19.32 14.76 19.41
CA LYS A 505 20.22 13.95 18.59
C LYS A 505 20.97 14.79 17.56
N VAL A 506 20.26 15.62 16.78
CA VAL A 506 20.86 16.53 15.79
C VAL A 506 21.91 17.44 16.42
N LEU A 507 21.61 18.03 17.58
CA LEU A 507 22.50 18.94 18.29
C LEU A 507 23.74 18.22 18.87
N LEU A 508 23.62 16.94 19.24
CA LEU A 508 24.75 16.13 19.68
C LEU A 508 25.67 15.72 18.52
N GLU A 509 25.09 15.42 17.37
CA GLU A 509 25.83 15.02 16.16
C GLU A 509 26.47 16.21 15.44
N ASN A 510 25.96 17.43 15.65
CA ASN A 510 26.42 18.65 14.98
C ASN A 510 26.81 19.75 16.01
N PRO A 511 28.00 19.67 16.65
CA PRO A 511 28.43 20.61 17.68
C PRO A 511 28.56 22.07 17.21
N SER A 512 28.64 22.29 15.89
CA SER A 512 28.70 23.63 15.27
C SER A 512 27.40 24.42 15.42
N ILE A 513 26.27 23.75 15.71
CA ILE A 513 24.97 24.39 15.93
C ILE A 513 24.95 24.96 17.37
N ASN A 514 25.25 26.25 17.49
CA ASN A 514 25.40 26.92 18.80
C ASN A 514 24.22 27.82 19.21
N ASN A 515 23.23 28.03 18.33
CA ASN A 515 22.05 28.85 18.63
C ASN A 515 20.83 28.43 17.80
N TYR A 516 19.66 29.00 18.14
CA TYR A 516 18.38 28.71 17.49
C TYR A 516 18.38 29.01 15.98
N TYR A 517 19.02 30.10 15.55
CA TYR A 517 19.08 30.47 14.14
C TYR A 517 19.91 29.48 13.33
N HIS A 518 21.04 29.02 13.87
CA HIS A 518 21.85 27.95 13.25
C HIS A 518 21.05 26.65 13.16
N LEU A 519 20.29 26.28 14.19
CA LEU A 519 19.44 25.09 14.15
C LEU A 519 18.32 25.23 13.12
N GLN A 520 17.66 26.39 13.05
CA GLN A 520 16.62 26.64 12.04
C GLN A 520 17.17 26.53 10.61
N LYS A 521 18.37 27.09 10.38
CA LYS A 521 19.05 26.99 9.08
C LYS A 521 19.36 25.53 8.75
N PHE A 522 19.94 24.79 9.71
CA PHE A 522 20.24 23.36 9.56
C PHE A 522 18.98 22.55 9.22
N ILE A 523 17.90 22.71 10.00
CA ILE A 523 16.63 22.00 9.78
C ILE A 523 16.02 22.35 8.42
N LYS A 524 16.16 23.59 7.96
CA LYS A 524 15.67 23.99 6.64
C LYS A 524 16.44 23.31 5.51
N GLU A 525 17.74 23.08 5.70
CA GLU A 525 18.64 22.52 4.68
C GLU A 525 18.67 20.97 4.71
N HIS A 526 18.55 20.35 5.88
CA HIS A 526 18.78 18.91 6.09
C HIS A 526 17.59 18.19 6.77
N GLY A 527 16.61 18.93 7.29
CA GLY A 527 15.59 18.38 8.19
C GLY A 527 16.12 18.09 9.60
N ILE A 528 15.25 17.55 10.48
CA ILE A 528 15.65 16.99 11.79
C ILE A 528 16.02 15.50 11.72
N SER A 529 15.63 14.84 10.64
CA SER A 529 15.98 13.46 10.32
C SER A 529 15.75 13.21 8.84
N ASN A 530 16.12 12.01 8.37
CA ASN A 530 15.85 11.58 7.00
C ASN A 530 14.38 11.12 6.81
N SER A 531 13.56 11.12 7.87
CA SER A 531 12.14 10.73 7.81
C SER A 531 11.24 11.93 7.47
N ILE A 532 10.40 11.84 6.42
CA ILE A 532 9.37 12.88 6.19
C ILE A 532 8.42 12.95 7.39
N GLU A 533 8.00 11.81 7.93
CA GLU A 533 7.03 11.75 9.04
C GLU A 533 7.52 12.53 10.26
N GLU A 534 8.77 12.31 10.67
CA GLU A 534 9.36 13.04 11.80
C GLU A 534 9.44 14.55 11.51
N ASN A 535 9.86 14.93 10.30
CA ASN A 535 9.89 16.33 9.90
C ASN A 535 8.48 16.96 9.78
N ASN A 536 7.46 16.19 9.42
CA ASN A 536 6.06 16.64 9.40
C ASN A 536 5.54 16.91 10.81
N VAL A 537 5.87 16.07 11.78
CA VAL A 537 5.56 16.32 13.20
C VAL A 537 6.14 17.66 13.64
N LEU A 538 7.41 17.94 13.33
CA LEU A 538 8.04 19.23 13.63
C LEU A 538 7.31 20.41 12.97
N LYS A 539 6.92 20.30 11.69
CA LYS A 539 6.16 21.34 10.97
C LYS A 539 4.79 21.60 11.59
N ALA A 540 4.15 20.57 12.16
CA ALA A 540 2.84 20.66 12.78
C ALA A 540 2.87 21.30 14.18
N LEU A 541 4.00 21.26 14.88
CA LEU A 541 4.14 21.84 16.21
C LEU A 541 4.12 23.37 16.21
N LYS A 542 3.58 23.98 17.28
CA LYS A 542 3.51 25.44 17.42
C LYS A 542 4.93 26.04 17.46
N LYS A 543 5.24 26.90 16.48
CA LYS A 543 6.56 27.59 16.35
C LYS A 543 7.02 28.28 17.64
N ASN A 544 6.11 28.88 18.39
CA ASN A 544 6.44 29.57 19.63
C ASN A 544 6.94 28.62 20.73
N ILE A 545 6.31 27.44 20.85
CA ILE A 545 6.71 26.42 21.83
C ILE A 545 8.09 25.86 21.45
N LEU A 546 8.31 25.54 20.17
CA LEU A 546 9.63 25.13 19.68
C LEU A 546 10.70 26.19 19.97
N ARG A 547 10.41 27.48 19.70
CA ARG A 547 11.35 28.57 19.95
C ARG A 547 11.70 28.70 21.43
N GLU A 548 10.70 28.66 22.32
CA GLU A 548 10.91 28.77 23.76
C GLU A 548 11.77 27.60 24.29
N PHE A 549 11.42 26.37 23.92
CA PHE A 549 12.12 25.17 24.35
C PHE A 549 13.53 25.06 23.80
N ILE A 550 13.74 25.37 22.52
CA ILE A 550 15.08 25.33 21.93
C ILE A 550 15.94 26.48 22.50
N SER A 551 15.35 27.64 22.77
CA SER A 551 16.06 28.72 23.47
C SER A 551 16.49 28.27 24.87
N LEU A 552 15.66 27.48 25.56
CA LEU A 552 16.01 26.88 26.84
C LEU A 552 17.20 25.91 26.72
N TYR A 553 17.28 25.11 25.65
CA TYR A 553 18.42 24.22 25.40
C TYR A 553 19.75 24.97 25.37
N PHE A 554 19.82 26.06 24.59
CA PHE A 554 21.04 26.84 24.44
C PHE A 554 21.39 27.67 25.69
N LYS A 555 20.38 28.05 26.50
CA LYS A 555 20.59 28.70 27.79
C LYS A 555 21.05 27.73 28.88
N SER A 556 20.43 26.55 28.96
CA SER A 556 20.72 25.53 29.96
C SER A 556 20.26 24.14 29.50
N LYS A 557 21.22 23.29 29.12
CA LYS A 557 20.97 21.88 28.79
C LYS A 557 20.27 21.13 29.93
N LYS A 558 20.59 21.47 31.18
CA LYS A 558 19.97 20.89 32.37
C LYS A 558 18.48 21.26 32.47
N ALA A 559 18.15 22.55 32.34
CA ALA A 559 16.76 23.01 32.41
C ALA A 559 15.92 22.48 31.24
N PHE A 560 16.51 22.36 30.05
CA PHE A 560 15.84 21.71 28.91
C PHE A 560 15.52 20.24 29.22
N LYS A 561 16.50 19.48 29.72
CA LYS A 561 16.30 18.07 30.08
C LYS A 561 15.20 17.92 31.14
N GLU A 562 15.21 18.76 32.18
CA GLU A 562 14.16 18.78 33.21
C GLU A 562 12.76 19.02 32.62
N LYS A 563 12.64 19.91 31.62
CA LYS A 563 11.36 20.21 30.97
C LYS A 563 10.90 19.09 30.02
N VAL A 564 11.82 18.43 29.32
CA VAL A 564 11.51 17.23 28.51
C VAL A 564 11.05 16.08 29.42
N ASP A 565 11.73 15.88 30.55
CA ASP A 565 11.36 14.88 31.56
C ASP A 565 9.98 15.19 32.18
N GLU A 566 9.63 16.46 32.37
CA GLU A 566 8.29 16.92 32.79
C GLU A 566 7.21 16.43 31.81
N TYR A 567 7.32 16.71 30.52
CA TYR A 567 6.36 16.25 29.51
C TYR A 567 6.36 14.73 29.32
N ARG A 568 7.51 14.08 29.46
CA ARG A 568 7.60 12.61 29.45
C ARG A 568 6.80 12.00 30.60
N ASN A 569 6.84 12.60 31.79
CA ASN A 569 6.00 12.16 32.91
C ASN A 569 4.50 12.36 32.61
N PHE A 570 4.12 13.49 32.01
CA PHE A 570 2.72 13.75 31.63
C PHE A 570 2.23 12.73 30.58
N PHE A 571 3.03 12.50 29.54
CA PHE A 571 2.72 11.53 28.48
C PHE A 571 2.54 10.13 29.05
N ASN A 572 3.46 9.69 29.92
CA ASN A 572 3.40 8.36 30.52
C ASN A 572 2.10 8.15 31.30
N ILE A 573 1.57 9.18 31.96
CA ILE A 573 0.27 9.11 32.66
C ILE A 573 -0.87 9.01 31.66
N PHE A 574 -0.92 9.86 30.64
CA PHE A 574 -1.95 9.78 29.59
C PHE A 574 -1.91 8.44 28.84
N LYS A 575 -0.71 7.89 28.62
CA LYS A 575 -0.53 6.54 28.06
C LYS A 575 -1.15 5.49 28.99
N SER A 576 -0.79 5.48 30.27
CA SER A 576 -1.37 4.54 31.23
C SER A 576 -2.90 4.68 31.36
N LEU A 577 -3.44 5.89 31.36
CA LEU A 577 -4.88 6.13 31.43
C LEU A 577 -5.61 5.66 30.16
N TYR A 578 -4.99 5.84 28.99
CA TYR A 578 -5.51 5.30 27.73
C TYR A 578 -5.57 3.77 27.76
N ASP A 579 -4.50 3.13 28.26
CA ASP A 579 -4.44 1.67 28.37
C ASP A 579 -5.51 1.15 29.35
N LEU A 580 -5.81 1.92 30.41
CA LEU A 580 -6.90 1.66 31.36
C LEU A 580 -8.30 2.11 30.91
N LYS A 581 -8.44 2.69 29.71
CA LYS A 581 -9.70 3.21 29.15
C LYS A 581 -10.36 4.34 29.94
N ILE A 582 -9.55 5.18 30.60
CA ILE A 582 -10.01 6.38 31.34
C ILE A 582 -9.80 7.61 30.47
N PHE A 583 -10.84 8.02 29.75
CA PHE A 583 -10.77 9.14 28.79
C PHE A 583 -11.28 10.46 29.36
N ASN A 584 -12.22 10.43 30.30
CA ASN A 584 -12.85 11.63 30.86
C ASN A 584 -11.83 12.52 31.59
N LEU A 585 -11.56 13.73 31.06
CA LEU A 585 -10.57 14.64 31.62
C LEU A 585 -10.89 15.12 33.05
N ASN A 586 -12.16 15.16 33.46
CA ASN A 586 -12.52 15.49 34.84
C ASN A 586 -12.19 14.34 35.80
N ALA A 587 -12.35 13.09 35.36
CA ALA A 587 -11.90 11.92 36.11
C ALA A 587 -10.37 11.91 36.24
N VAL A 588 -9.65 12.21 35.16
CA VAL A 588 -8.18 12.37 35.17
C VAL A 588 -7.74 13.43 36.18
N ASN A 589 -8.38 14.60 36.18
CA ASN A 589 -8.11 15.65 37.16
C ASN A 589 -8.36 15.20 38.60
N SER A 590 -9.40 14.41 38.83
CA SER A 590 -9.73 13.88 40.16
C SER A 590 -8.67 12.89 40.65
N ILE A 591 -8.23 11.98 39.77
CA ILE A 591 -7.13 11.03 40.03
C ILE A 591 -5.85 11.79 40.42
N ILE A 592 -5.50 12.86 39.71
CA ILE A 592 -4.29 13.65 40.01
C ILE A 592 -4.44 14.43 41.34
N LYS A 593 -5.65 14.85 41.70
CA LYS A 593 -5.90 15.62 42.93
C LYS A 593 -5.89 14.73 44.18
N ASP A 594 -6.55 13.57 44.14
CA ASP A 594 -6.78 12.71 45.30
C ASP A 594 -5.94 11.42 45.25
N LYS A 595 -4.93 11.35 46.12
CA LYS A 595 -4.05 10.17 46.27
C LYS A 595 -4.80 8.95 46.85
N SER A 596 -5.87 9.16 47.63
CA SER A 596 -6.60 8.08 48.29
C SER A 596 -7.47 7.27 47.32
N LEU A 597 -8.03 7.94 46.30
CA LEU A 597 -8.83 7.36 45.23
C LEU A 597 -8.02 6.34 44.43
N ILE A 598 -6.73 6.65 44.22
CA ILE A 598 -5.76 5.81 43.55
C ILE A 598 -5.42 4.56 44.37
N ASN A 599 -5.17 4.71 45.67
CA ASN A 599 -4.85 3.56 46.54
C ASN A 599 -6.02 2.56 46.57
N ARG A 600 -7.27 3.04 46.60
CA ARG A 600 -8.45 2.16 46.52
C ARG A 600 -8.58 1.44 45.17
N ILE A 601 -8.32 2.14 44.06
CA ILE A 601 -8.30 1.52 42.72
C ILE A 601 -7.20 0.46 42.64
N TYR A 602 -6.03 0.73 43.24
CA TYR A 602 -4.91 -0.20 43.25
C TYR A 602 -5.15 -1.41 44.15
N GLU A 603 -5.52 -1.22 45.40
CA GLU A 603 -5.80 -2.32 46.33
C GLU A 603 -6.84 -3.25 45.72
N SER A 604 -7.94 -2.69 45.20
CA SER A 604 -8.97 -3.48 44.52
C SER A 604 -8.44 -4.22 43.28
N LYS A 605 -7.68 -3.58 42.38
CA LYS A 605 -7.18 -4.24 41.17
C LYS A 605 -6.00 -5.18 41.41
N GLU A 606 -5.13 -4.87 42.38
CA GLU A 606 -3.97 -5.68 42.74
C GLU A 606 -4.41 -6.97 43.45
N GLU A 607 -5.40 -6.90 44.34
CA GLU A 607 -6.05 -8.09 44.92
C GLU A 607 -6.69 -8.95 43.83
N LYS A 608 -7.43 -8.33 42.89
CA LYS A 608 -8.05 -9.01 41.74
C LYS A 608 -7.04 -9.67 40.80
N LEU A 609 -5.92 -9.00 40.51
CA LEU A 609 -4.84 -9.58 39.70
C LEU A 609 -4.08 -10.66 40.45
N LYS A 610 -3.96 -10.57 41.78
CA LYS A 610 -3.36 -11.63 42.60
C LYS A 610 -4.26 -12.86 42.59
N SER A 611 -5.57 -12.71 42.78
CA SER A 611 -6.52 -13.83 42.69
C SER A 611 -6.57 -14.43 41.28
N SER A 612 -6.52 -13.60 40.24
CA SER A 612 -6.46 -14.07 38.85
C SER A 612 -5.16 -14.81 38.55
N TYR A 613 -4.01 -14.25 38.96
CA TYR A 613 -2.70 -14.90 38.78
C TYR A 613 -2.62 -16.22 39.52
N GLU A 614 -3.06 -16.32 40.78
CA GLU A 614 -3.06 -17.59 41.50
C GLU A 614 -4.03 -18.61 40.87
N ARG A 615 -5.21 -18.16 40.41
CA ARG A 615 -6.15 -18.99 39.65
C ARG A 615 -5.53 -19.52 38.36
N TYR A 616 -4.87 -18.67 37.58
CA TYR A 616 -4.27 -19.03 36.28
C TYR A 616 -2.96 -19.79 36.41
N LYS A 617 -2.17 -19.54 37.46
CA LYS A 617 -0.98 -20.32 37.83
C LYS A 617 -1.33 -21.74 38.25
N ALA A 618 -2.47 -21.93 38.93
CA ALA A 618 -3.03 -23.24 39.26
C ALA A 618 -3.76 -23.91 38.07
N TYR A 619 -4.12 -23.14 37.04
CA TYR A 619 -4.82 -23.65 35.86
C TYR A 619 -3.85 -24.42 34.97
N ASN A 620 -3.87 -25.75 35.08
CA ASN A 620 -3.17 -26.61 34.14
C ASN A 620 -3.87 -26.54 32.78
N ILE A 621 -3.48 -25.58 31.92
CA ILE A 621 -3.84 -25.64 30.51
C ILE A 621 -3.23 -26.94 29.97
N THR A 622 -4.10 -27.81 29.47
CA THR A 622 -3.75 -29.06 28.79
C THR A 622 -4.25 -28.99 27.35
N ASN A 623 -3.70 -29.85 26.48
CA ASN A 623 -4.20 -29.97 25.11
C ASN A 623 -5.69 -30.33 25.08
N ASN A 624 -6.13 -31.19 26.00
CA ASN A 624 -7.53 -31.60 26.09
C ASN A 624 -8.43 -30.41 26.44
N ALA A 625 -8.00 -29.52 27.33
CA ALA A 625 -8.76 -28.31 27.67
C ALA A 625 -8.90 -27.37 26.47
N ILE A 626 -7.85 -27.22 25.65
CA ILE A 626 -7.91 -26.39 24.43
C ILE A 626 -8.84 -27.01 23.38
N GLU A 627 -8.72 -28.32 23.16
CA GLU A 627 -9.58 -29.04 22.21
C GLU A 627 -11.05 -28.96 22.62
N GLN A 628 -11.34 -29.16 23.91
CA GLN A 628 -12.70 -29.03 24.41
C GLN A 628 -13.28 -27.63 24.15
N ARG A 629 -12.48 -26.57 24.35
CA ARG A 629 -12.93 -25.19 24.04
C ARG A 629 -13.17 -24.96 22.55
N LEU A 630 -12.29 -25.48 21.68
CA LEU A 630 -12.50 -25.40 20.23
C LEU A 630 -13.75 -26.18 19.80
N ASP A 631 -13.97 -27.36 20.37
CA ASP A 631 -15.17 -28.17 20.13
C ASP A 631 -16.43 -27.45 20.64
N ASP A 632 -16.39 -26.80 21.80
CA ASP A 632 -17.49 -25.98 22.32
C ASP A 632 -17.83 -24.84 21.35
N PHE A 633 -16.82 -24.13 20.82
CA PHE A 633 -17.02 -23.05 19.84
C PHE A 633 -17.60 -23.54 18.51
N LEU A 634 -17.17 -24.73 18.06
CA LEU A 634 -17.62 -25.36 16.81
C LEU A 634 -19.06 -25.90 16.90
N ASN A 635 -19.49 -26.29 18.11
CA ASN A 635 -20.78 -26.95 18.34
C ASN A 635 -21.85 -26.02 18.94
N THR A 636 -21.53 -24.75 19.17
CA THR A 636 -22.54 -23.73 19.51
C THR A 636 -23.48 -23.55 18.30
N ASP A 637 -24.76 -23.23 18.52
CA ASP A 637 -25.72 -22.98 17.43
C ASP A 637 -26.21 -21.52 17.41
N PRO A 638 -25.89 -20.74 16.35
CA PRO A 638 -24.86 -21.00 15.35
C PRO A 638 -23.43 -20.91 15.94
N PRO A 639 -22.43 -21.49 15.27
CA PRO A 639 -21.10 -21.66 15.82
C PRO A 639 -20.35 -20.33 16.02
N ILE A 640 -19.52 -20.27 17.07
CA ILE A 640 -18.62 -19.14 17.34
C ILE A 640 -17.48 -19.12 16.33
N ILE A 641 -16.98 -20.30 15.93
CA ILE A 641 -15.95 -20.44 14.91
C ILE A 641 -16.37 -21.47 13.87
N GLN A 642 -15.98 -21.28 12.62
CA GLN A 642 -16.20 -22.26 11.55
C GLN A 642 -14.90 -22.55 10.79
N PRO A 643 -14.60 -23.81 10.46
CA PRO A 643 -13.36 -24.17 9.76
C PRO A 643 -13.27 -23.43 8.41
N SER A 644 -12.16 -22.70 8.19
CA SER A 644 -11.89 -22.02 6.92
C SER A 644 -10.40 -22.04 6.58
N LEU A 645 -10.08 -22.63 5.44
CA LEU A 645 -8.71 -22.62 4.89
C LEU A 645 -8.54 -21.51 3.84
N LEU A 646 -9.64 -20.89 3.40
CA LEU A 646 -9.65 -19.92 2.31
C LEU A 646 -8.88 -18.63 2.65
N GLY A 647 -8.95 -18.17 3.90
CA GLY A 647 -8.22 -16.97 4.33
C GLY A 647 -6.69 -17.09 4.17
N THR A 648 -6.14 -18.30 4.33
CA THR A 648 -4.69 -18.54 4.15
C THR A 648 -4.29 -18.74 2.68
N ILE A 649 -5.20 -19.25 1.84
CA ILE A 649 -5.01 -19.34 0.38
C ILE A 649 -5.08 -17.94 -0.26
N ALA A 650 -6.06 -17.12 0.18
CA ALA A 650 -6.29 -15.76 -0.29
C ALA A 650 -5.10 -14.82 -0.06
N GLY A 651 -4.31 -15.06 1.00
CA GLY A 651 -3.12 -14.26 1.32
C GLY A 651 -1.93 -14.44 0.37
N ILE A 652 -2.03 -15.28 -0.67
CA ILE A 652 -0.96 -15.46 -1.64
C ILE A 652 -0.95 -14.23 -2.59
N LYS A 653 -0.06 -13.27 -2.31
CA LYS A 653 0.23 -12.02 -3.07
C LYS A 653 0.37 -12.16 -4.60
N ARG A 654 0.39 -13.38 -5.15
CA ARG A 654 0.68 -13.68 -6.55
C ARG A 654 -0.48 -13.36 -7.50
N PHE A 655 -1.72 -13.22 -7.01
CA PHE A 655 -2.89 -13.30 -7.91
C PHE A 655 -3.60 -11.98 -8.18
N THR A 656 -3.68 -11.05 -7.23
CA THR A 656 -4.60 -9.90 -7.35
C THR A 656 -4.16 -8.70 -6.52
N ARG A 657 -4.18 -7.51 -7.14
CA ARG A 657 -3.92 -6.21 -6.49
C ARG A 657 -5.08 -5.22 -6.65
N TYR A 658 -6.11 -5.61 -7.39
CA TYR A 658 -7.28 -4.79 -7.70
C TYR A 658 -8.55 -5.47 -7.21
N TYR A 659 -9.41 -4.66 -6.59
CA TYR A 659 -10.70 -5.10 -6.05
C TYR A 659 -11.79 -4.24 -6.66
N VAL A 660 -12.83 -4.88 -7.20
CA VAL A 660 -14.06 -4.21 -7.60
C VAL A 660 -15.12 -4.59 -6.59
N ALA A 661 -15.63 -3.61 -5.85
CA ALA A 661 -16.67 -3.78 -4.84
C ALA A 661 -18.01 -3.28 -5.39
N LEU A 662 -19.04 -4.08 -5.19
CA LEU A 662 -20.42 -3.80 -5.58
C LEU A 662 -21.31 -3.86 -4.35
N ILE A 663 -22.24 -2.90 -4.23
CA ILE A 663 -23.38 -2.98 -3.33
C ILE A 663 -24.61 -3.19 -4.19
N LEU A 664 -25.30 -4.30 -3.95
CA LEU A 664 -26.44 -4.72 -4.73
C LEU A 664 -27.64 -4.96 -3.83
N LYS A 665 -28.85 -4.67 -4.31
CA LYS A 665 -30.08 -5.16 -3.68
C LYS A 665 -30.09 -6.68 -3.69
N ASP A 666 -30.41 -7.30 -2.56
CA ASP A 666 -30.49 -8.77 -2.47
C ASP A 666 -31.79 -9.24 -3.14
N THR A 667 -31.66 -9.74 -4.37
CA THR A 667 -32.78 -10.25 -5.18
C THR A 667 -32.40 -11.59 -5.82
N PRO A 668 -33.37 -12.41 -6.25
CA PRO A 668 -33.07 -13.64 -6.99
C PRO A 668 -32.20 -13.40 -8.23
N GLN A 669 -32.43 -12.31 -8.97
CA GLN A 669 -31.63 -11.95 -10.14
C GLN A 669 -30.18 -11.61 -9.75
N THR A 670 -29.98 -10.91 -8.63
CA THR A 670 -28.65 -10.62 -8.09
C THR A 670 -27.92 -11.92 -7.75
N ARG A 671 -28.56 -12.84 -7.03
CA ARG A 671 -27.96 -14.13 -6.63
C ARG A 671 -27.57 -14.97 -7.85
N GLU A 672 -28.44 -15.06 -8.85
CA GLU A 672 -28.13 -15.75 -10.12
C GLU A 672 -26.96 -15.10 -10.87
N GLY A 673 -26.89 -13.76 -10.86
CA GLY A 673 -25.78 -13.01 -11.45
C GLY A 673 -24.44 -13.28 -10.74
N ILE A 674 -24.45 -13.36 -9.41
CA ILE A 674 -23.27 -13.71 -8.60
C ILE A 674 -22.78 -15.12 -8.93
N GLU A 675 -23.69 -16.11 -8.99
CA GLU A 675 -23.35 -17.50 -9.33
C GLU A 675 -22.68 -17.64 -10.70
N LYS A 676 -23.13 -16.86 -11.69
CA LYS A 676 -22.52 -16.83 -13.03
C LYS A 676 -21.09 -16.27 -13.05
N LEU A 677 -20.73 -15.43 -12.07
CA LEU A 677 -19.47 -14.70 -12.07
C LEU A 677 -18.44 -15.29 -11.09
N LYS A 678 -18.87 -15.90 -9.98
CA LYS A 678 -18.00 -16.19 -8.83
C LYS A 678 -16.80 -17.10 -9.14
N TRP A 679 -16.92 -17.96 -10.15
CA TRP A 679 -15.86 -18.90 -10.54
C TRP A 679 -14.90 -18.38 -11.61
N LEU A 680 -15.19 -17.22 -12.21
CA LEU A 680 -14.33 -16.62 -13.23
C LEU A 680 -13.11 -15.91 -12.63
N PHE A 681 -13.20 -15.55 -11.36
CA PHE A 681 -12.16 -14.81 -10.65
C PHE A 681 -11.43 -15.71 -9.66
N PRO A 682 -10.14 -15.45 -9.38
CA PRO A 682 -9.37 -16.23 -8.40
C PRO A 682 -10.03 -16.29 -7.03
N MET A 683 -10.65 -15.18 -6.60
CA MET A 683 -11.37 -15.09 -5.34
C MET A 683 -12.51 -14.07 -5.43
N VAL A 684 -13.60 -14.38 -4.75
CA VAL A 684 -14.78 -13.52 -4.63
C VAL A 684 -15.28 -13.53 -3.19
N ILE A 685 -15.72 -12.37 -2.71
CA ILE A 685 -16.34 -12.20 -1.39
C ILE A 685 -17.80 -11.80 -1.57
N VAL A 686 -18.70 -12.48 -0.86
CA VAL A 686 -20.14 -12.22 -0.85
C VAL A 686 -20.55 -12.03 0.60
N LEU A 687 -20.97 -10.82 0.99
CA LEU A 687 -21.47 -10.55 2.33
C LEU A 687 -22.95 -10.19 2.25
N PRO A 688 -23.87 -11.01 2.77
CA PRO A 688 -25.24 -10.58 3.01
C PRO A 688 -25.26 -9.52 4.12
N MET A 689 -26.08 -8.50 3.92
CA MET A 689 -26.13 -7.34 4.80
C MET A 689 -27.55 -6.79 4.94
N LEU A 690 -27.76 -6.05 6.03
CA LEU A 690 -28.94 -5.24 6.28
C LEU A 690 -28.54 -3.77 6.38
N GLU A 691 -29.21 -2.87 5.65
CA GLU A 691 -29.02 -1.43 5.89
C GLU A 691 -29.53 -1.08 7.30
N TYR A 692 -28.73 -0.31 8.03
CA TYR A 692 -28.90 -0.11 9.46
C TYR A 692 -30.26 0.51 9.83
N LYS A 693 -30.74 1.51 9.08
CA LYS A 693 -31.97 2.26 9.39
C LYS A 693 -33.22 1.57 8.84
N THR A 694 -33.23 1.29 7.55
CA THR A 694 -34.36 0.77 6.76
C THR A 694 -34.56 -0.73 6.93
N ARG A 695 -33.50 -1.47 7.32
CA ARG A 695 -33.48 -2.94 7.39
C ARG A 695 -33.73 -3.63 6.06
N GLU A 696 -33.53 -2.92 4.94
CA GLU A 696 -33.53 -3.52 3.62
C GLU A 696 -32.32 -4.45 3.42
N HIS A 697 -32.52 -5.51 2.63
CA HIS A 697 -31.51 -6.53 2.37
C HIS A 697 -30.62 -6.15 1.18
N TYR A 698 -29.32 -6.23 1.41
CA TYR A 698 -28.27 -5.93 0.44
C TYR A 698 -27.23 -7.05 0.40
N VAL A 699 -26.48 -7.10 -0.69
CA VAL A 699 -25.30 -7.95 -0.83
C VAL A 699 -24.11 -7.08 -1.18
N TYR A 700 -23.05 -7.20 -0.40
CA TYR A 700 -21.73 -6.72 -0.79
C TYR A 700 -21.04 -7.81 -1.59
N PHE A 701 -20.66 -7.48 -2.82
CA PHE A 701 -20.03 -8.40 -3.75
C PHE A 701 -18.69 -7.84 -4.20
N GLU A 702 -17.59 -8.52 -3.85
CA GLU A 702 -16.23 -8.09 -4.17
C GLU A 702 -15.53 -9.10 -5.08
N LEU A 703 -14.99 -8.58 -6.18
CA LEU A 703 -14.23 -9.34 -7.16
C LEU A 703 -12.75 -9.00 -7.03
N GLN A 704 -11.91 -10.01 -6.80
CA GLN A 704 -10.48 -9.86 -6.95
C GLN A 704 -10.11 -10.09 -8.43
N ILE A 705 -9.75 -9.01 -9.14
CA ILE A 705 -9.55 -9.07 -10.58
C ILE A 705 -8.06 -9.29 -10.92
N PRO A 706 -7.74 -10.13 -11.94
CA PRO A 706 -6.38 -10.26 -12.45
C PRO A 706 -5.93 -8.95 -13.15
N ASN A 707 -4.68 -8.90 -13.60
CA ASN A 707 -4.16 -7.74 -14.34
C ASN A 707 -4.91 -7.56 -15.68
N LEU A 708 -5.92 -6.68 -15.69
CA LEU A 708 -6.71 -6.32 -16.85
C LEU A 708 -6.26 -4.96 -17.40
N SER A 709 -6.15 -4.85 -18.72
CA SER A 709 -5.96 -3.56 -19.38
C SER A 709 -7.16 -2.63 -19.13
N LEU A 710 -6.95 -1.32 -19.20
CA LEU A 710 -8.01 -0.33 -19.00
C LEU A 710 -9.27 -0.58 -19.88
N LYS A 711 -9.11 -1.10 -21.10
CA LYS A 711 -10.24 -1.44 -21.98
C LYS A 711 -11.00 -2.68 -21.48
N GLU A 712 -10.28 -3.66 -20.94
CA GLU A 712 -10.86 -4.86 -20.34
C GLU A 712 -11.59 -4.52 -19.03
N LYS A 713 -11.01 -3.64 -18.19
CA LYS A 713 -11.71 -3.12 -16.99
C LYS A 713 -13.00 -2.38 -17.35
N GLN A 714 -13.00 -1.56 -18.40
CA GLN A 714 -14.19 -0.88 -18.91
C GLN A 714 -15.28 -1.87 -19.36
N LEU A 715 -14.87 -2.95 -20.04
CA LEU A 715 -15.78 -3.98 -20.51
C LEU A 715 -16.38 -4.79 -19.35
N LEU A 716 -15.55 -5.16 -18.38
CA LEU A 716 -16.00 -5.82 -17.15
C LEU A 716 -17.07 -4.99 -16.45
N ASN A 717 -16.84 -3.69 -16.25
CA ASN A 717 -17.80 -2.81 -15.60
C ASN A 717 -19.14 -2.72 -16.37
N SER A 718 -19.08 -2.74 -17.71
CA SER A 718 -20.27 -2.79 -18.56
C SER A 718 -21.02 -4.14 -18.42
N ILE A 719 -20.29 -5.25 -18.30
CA ILE A 719 -20.88 -6.58 -18.07
C ILE A 719 -21.57 -6.63 -16.70
N LEU A 720 -20.89 -6.18 -15.64
CA LEU A 720 -21.46 -6.08 -14.30
C LEU A 720 -22.73 -5.22 -14.30
N TYR A 721 -22.68 -4.08 -14.97
CA TYR A 721 -23.84 -3.22 -15.16
C TYR A 721 -25.02 -3.94 -15.82
N ASN A 722 -24.77 -4.67 -16.91
CA ASN A 722 -25.83 -5.39 -17.64
C ASN A 722 -26.42 -6.58 -16.88
N ILE A 723 -25.62 -7.24 -16.04
CA ILE A 723 -26.07 -8.37 -15.22
C ILE A 723 -26.99 -7.88 -14.10
N PHE A 724 -26.61 -6.82 -13.38
CA PHE A 724 -27.31 -6.39 -12.17
C PHE A 724 -28.30 -5.23 -12.38
N LYS A 725 -28.09 -4.37 -13.39
CA LYS A 725 -28.98 -3.26 -13.81
C LYS A 725 -29.49 -2.42 -12.63
N ASP A 726 -30.81 -2.35 -12.45
CA ASP A 726 -31.48 -1.50 -11.45
C ASP A 726 -31.29 -2.01 -10.01
N ASN A 727 -30.67 -3.18 -9.81
CA ASN A 727 -30.27 -3.68 -8.49
C ASN A 727 -28.94 -3.09 -7.99
N ILE A 728 -28.20 -2.35 -8.82
CA ILE A 728 -26.94 -1.73 -8.45
C ILE A 728 -27.20 -0.50 -7.60
N ILE A 729 -26.65 -0.48 -6.38
CA ILE A 729 -26.53 0.74 -5.57
C ILE A 729 -25.22 1.44 -5.92
N ASN A 730 -24.11 0.68 -5.94
CA ASN A 730 -22.79 1.22 -6.19
C ASN A 730 -21.86 0.16 -6.78
N ILE A 731 -20.97 0.56 -7.69
CA ILE A 731 -19.79 -0.20 -8.13
C ILE A 731 -18.55 0.70 -8.06
N LYS A 732 -17.56 0.34 -7.25
CA LYS A 732 -16.31 1.10 -7.10
C LYS A 732 -15.09 0.20 -7.09
N SER A 733 -14.00 0.73 -7.62
CA SER A 733 -12.67 0.14 -7.42
C SER A 733 -12.00 0.78 -6.22
N TYR A 734 -11.56 -0.05 -5.28
CA TYR A 734 -10.81 0.37 -4.10
C TYR A 734 -9.38 -0.14 -4.16
N LEU A 735 -8.47 0.65 -3.62
CA LEU A 735 -7.06 0.32 -3.49
C LEU A 735 -6.81 -0.28 -2.09
N PHE A 736 -6.12 -1.43 -2.03
CA PHE A 736 -5.84 -2.14 -0.78
C PHE A 736 -4.62 -3.08 -0.89
N SER A 737 -3.70 -3.01 0.08
CA SER A 737 -2.46 -3.80 0.10
C SER A 737 -2.63 -5.25 0.57
N GLY A 738 -3.84 -5.66 0.95
CA GLY A 738 -4.18 -7.06 1.22
C GLY A 738 -3.90 -7.55 2.65
N PHE A 739 -3.36 -6.71 3.53
CA PHE A 739 -3.05 -7.10 4.91
C PHE A 739 -4.06 -6.59 5.93
N TYR A 740 -4.38 -7.47 6.87
CA TYR A 740 -5.24 -7.19 8.01
C TYR A 740 -4.38 -6.99 9.25
N GLU A 741 -4.38 -5.78 9.80
CA GLU A 741 -3.85 -5.59 11.16
C GLU A 741 -4.87 -6.20 12.13
N ALA A 742 -4.50 -7.31 12.77
CA ALA A 742 -5.37 -7.97 13.72
C ALA A 742 -5.37 -7.18 15.04
N PHE A 743 -6.53 -6.62 15.39
CA PHE A 743 -6.75 -5.89 16.64
C PHE A 743 -7.46 -6.80 17.66
N SER A 744 -6.88 -6.99 18.85
CA SER A 744 -7.56 -7.75 19.91
C SER A 744 -8.65 -6.92 20.57
N ARG A 745 -9.82 -7.52 20.80
CA ARG A 745 -10.95 -6.88 21.49
C ARG A 745 -10.93 -7.20 23.00
N LYS A 746 -10.04 -8.09 23.44
CA LYS A 746 -9.88 -8.48 24.84
C LYS A 746 -9.57 -7.29 25.73
N ASP A 747 -8.89 -6.27 25.20
CA ASP A 747 -8.51 -5.06 25.93
C ASP A 747 -9.72 -4.16 26.30
N PHE A 748 -10.91 -4.48 25.78
CA PHE A 748 -12.18 -3.84 26.12
C PHE A 748 -13.13 -4.79 26.86
N TYR A 749 -12.68 -5.97 27.30
CA TYR A 749 -13.52 -6.97 27.94
C TYR A 749 -13.16 -7.12 29.44
N ASP A 750 -14.17 -7.03 30.30
CA ASP A 750 -14.05 -7.28 31.74
C ASP A 750 -14.29 -8.77 32.01
N PHE A 751 -13.20 -9.51 32.23
CA PHE A 751 -13.24 -10.95 32.48
C PHE A 751 -13.93 -11.37 33.78
N GLU A 752 -14.08 -10.44 34.75
CA GLU A 752 -14.77 -10.75 36.00
C GLU A 752 -16.28 -10.60 35.84
N LYS A 753 -16.71 -9.53 35.16
CA LYS A 753 -18.12 -9.25 34.89
C LYS A 753 -18.65 -9.99 33.65
N ALA A 754 -17.76 -10.59 32.87
CA ALA A 754 -18.03 -11.25 31.61
C ALA A 754 -18.82 -10.35 30.64
N ASN A 755 -18.38 -9.09 30.50
CA ASN A 755 -18.99 -8.14 29.58
C ASN A 755 -17.97 -7.13 29.05
N PHE A 756 -18.32 -6.41 27.99
CA PHE A 756 -17.47 -5.33 27.48
C PHE A 756 -17.49 -4.12 28.42
N PHE A 757 -16.31 -3.58 28.71
CA PHE A 757 -16.15 -2.29 29.35
C PHE A 757 -16.82 -1.21 28.50
N TYR A 758 -17.75 -0.49 29.10
CA TYR A 758 -18.48 0.59 28.45
C TYR A 758 -18.10 1.94 29.08
N THR A 759 -17.71 2.90 28.23
CA THR A 759 -17.65 4.32 28.57
C THR A 759 -18.20 5.17 27.44
N LYS A 760 -19.18 6.03 27.76
CA LYS A 760 -19.72 7.00 26.80
C LYS A 760 -18.66 8.01 26.32
N ASP A 761 -17.60 8.22 27.10
CA ASP A 761 -16.58 9.25 26.84
C ASP A 761 -15.71 8.91 25.61
N LEU A 762 -15.67 7.63 25.17
CA LEU A 762 -14.79 7.19 24.09
C LEU A 762 -15.00 7.97 22.79
N PHE A 763 -16.24 7.97 22.26
CA PHE A 763 -16.56 8.66 21.01
C PHE A 763 -16.75 10.17 21.22
N GLU A 764 -17.12 10.62 22.42
CA GLU A 764 -17.22 12.04 22.76
C GLU A 764 -15.84 12.72 22.74
N GLU A 765 -14.86 12.17 23.45
CA GLU A 765 -13.48 12.66 23.46
C GLU A 765 -12.80 12.51 22.10
N PHE A 766 -13.13 11.47 21.34
CA PHE A 766 -12.63 11.30 19.97
C PHE A 766 -13.24 12.34 19.00
N PHE A 767 -14.50 12.74 19.20
CA PHE A 767 -15.11 13.82 18.43
C PHE A 767 -14.41 15.17 18.68
N HIS A 768 -14.08 15.50 19.93
CA HIS A 768 -13.31 16.72 20.25
C HIS A 768 -11.94 16.73 19.54
N TYR A 769 -11.28 15.59 19.50
CA TYR A 769 -10.05 15.42 18.74
C TYR A 769 -10.23 15.69 17.24
N ILE A 770 -11.29 15.15 16.63
CA ILE A 770 -11.60 15.38 15.21
C ILE A 770 -11.88 16.86 14.93
N GLN A 771 -12.68 17.52 15.76
CA GLN A 771 -13.00 18.93 15.62
C GLN A 771 -11.72 19.77 15.52
N TYR A 772 -10.79 19.55 16.45
CA TYR A 772 -9.50 20.22 16.42
C TYR A 772 -8.67 19.87 15.18
N LYS A 773 -8.56 18.58 14.82
CA LYS A 773 -7.71 18.14 13.71
C LYS A 773 -8.24 18.58 12.36
N LEU A 774 -9.54 18.42 12.10
CA LEU A 774 -10.17 18.69 10.81
C LEU A 774 -10.62 20.13 10.61
N ASN A 775 -10.53 20.99 11.64
CA ASN A 775 -10.94 22.39 11.66
C ASN A 775 -12.47 22.57 11.84
N ASN A 776 -12.90 23.56 12.62
CA ASN A 776 -14.30 23.66 13.08
C ASN A 776 -15.29 24.28 12.07
N ASN A 777 -14.81 24.92 11.00
CA ASN A 777 -15.67 25.73 10.12
C ASN A 777 -15.80 25.07 8.74
N ILE A 778 -16.66 24.05 8.63
CA ILE A 778 -17.00 23.42 7.35
C ILE A 778 -18.53 23.36 7.23
N HIS A 779 -19.06 23.81 6.10
CA HIS A 779 -20.49 23.75 5.85
C HIS A 779 -20.87 22.40 5.20
N PRO A 780 -22.00 21.79 5.59
CA PRO A 780 -22.53 20.60 4.93
C PRO A 780 -22.78 20.83 3.43
N ILE A 781 -22.51 19.80 2.62
CA ILE A 781 -22.76 19.78 1.18
C ILE A 781 -23.85 18.74 0.92
N SER A 782 -24.88 19.09 0.13
CA SER A 782 -25.89 18.12 -0.33
C SER A 782 -25.65 17.71 -1.78
N GLU A 783 -25.80 16.41 -2.05
CA GLU A 783 -25.72 15.78 -3.37
C GLU A 783 -27.03 15.02 -3.67
N SER A 784 -27.39 14.87 -4.94
CA SER A 784 -28.59 14.13 -5.39
C SER A 784 -28.21 12.91 -6.24
N PHE A 785 -29.02 11.86 -6.15
CA PHE A 785 -28.84 10.65 -6.94
C PHE A 785 -29.26 10.86 -8.40
N SER A 786 -28.40 10.47 -9.35
CA SER A 786 -28.66 10.59 -10.78
C SER A 786 -28.73 9.26 -11.51
N ASN A 787 -29.80 9.02 -12.28
CA ASN A 787 -30.02 7.79 -13.07
C ASN A 787 -29.19 7.71 -14.38
N ILE A 788 -28.21 8.59 -14.59
CA ILE A 788 -27.41 8.69 -15.85
C ILE A 788 -26.46 7.49 -16.05
N SER A 789 -26.36 6.57 -15.09
CA SER A 789 -25.54 5.35 -15.21
C SER A 789 -25.88 4.48 -16.44
N LYS A 790 -27.14 4.50 -16.92
CA LYS A 790 -27.57 3.79 -18.15
C LYS A 790 -26.79 4.23 -19.38
N ASP A 791 -26.50 5.52 -19.51
CA ASP A 791 -25.85 6.11 -20.68
C ASP A 791 -24.34 5.87 -20.71
N LEU A 792 -23.74 5.59 -19.55
CA LEU A 792 -22.29 5.34 -19.41
C LEU A 792 -21.92 3.87 -19.64
N TRP A 793 -22.79 2.93 -19.26
CA TRP A 793 -22.43 1.52 -19.12
C TRP A 793 -23.39 0.52 -19.82
N GLY A 794 -24.45 0.98 -20.50
CA GLY A 794 -25.54 0.15 -21.03
C GLY A 794 -25.27 -0.68 -22.30
N LYS A 795 -24.02 -0.85 -22.76
CA LYS A 795 -23.74 -1.66 -23.96
C LYS A 795 -23.82 -3.15 -23.66
N LYS A 796 -24.78 -3.86 -24.27
CA LYS A 796 -24.84 -5.33 -24.24
C LYS A 796 -23.53 -5.92 -24.72
N THR A 797 -22.81 -6.56 -23.80
CA THR A 797 -21.59 -7.30 -24.08
C THR A 797 -21.70 -8.65 -23.40
N GLU A 798 -21.45 -9.73 -24.14
CA GLU A 798 -21.44 -11.08 -23.59
C GLU A 798 -20.12 -11.38 -22.87
N LEU A 799 -20.22 -12.16 -21.81
CA LEU A 799 -19.08 -12.60 -21.00
C LEU A 799 -18.08 -13.46 -21.81
N SER A 800 -18.58 -14.31 -22.71
CA SER A 800 -17.78 -15.11 -23.65
C SER A 800 -16.82 -14.25 -24.47
N ASN A 801 -17.34 -13.17 -25.08
CA ASN A 801 -16.57 -12.23 -25.88
C ASN A 801 -15.47 -11.54 -25.06
N PHE A 802 -15.72 -11.27 -23.78
CA PHE A 802 -14.73 -10.69 -22.88
C PHE A 802 -13.58 -11.66 -22.58
N ILE A 803 -13.90 -12.91 -22.27
CA ILE A 803 -12.90 -13.97 -22.04
C ILE A 803 -12.03 -14.17 -23.29
N THR A 804 -12.65 -14.33 -24.46
CA THR A 804 -11.92 -14.49 -25.74
C THR A 804 -11.03 -13.29 -26.06
N LEU A 805 -11.47 -12.07 -25.74
CA LEU A 805 -10.68 -10.86 -25.97
C LEU A 805 -9.41 -10.85 -25.11
N ILE A 806 -9.50 -11.25 -23.84
CA ILE A 806 -8.37 -11.36 -22.94
C ILE A 806 -7.40 -12.44 -23.43
N GLU A 807 -7.89 -13.64 -23.75
CA GLU A 807 -7.06 -14.75 -24.24
C GLU A 807 -6.32 -14.38 -25.54
N LYS A 808 -6.99 -13.65 -26.44
CA LYS A 808 -6.38 -13.13 -27.67
C LYS A 808 -5.32 -12.06 -27.41
N ARG A 809 -5.45 -11.26 -26.35
CA ARG A 809 -4.40 -10.31 -25.94
C ARG A 809 -3.20 -11.06 -25.42
N VAL A 810 -3.41 -11.94 -24.44
CA VAL A 810 -2.33 -12.68 -23.75
C VAL A 810 -1.53 -13.52 -24.74
N SER A 811 -2.18 -14.22 -25.68
CA SER A 811 -1.49 -14.98 -26.72
C SER A 811 -0.63 -14.14 -27.68
N LYS A 812 -0.92 -12.84 -27.83
CA LYS A 812 -0.19 -11.93 -28.74
C LYS A 812 0.87 -11.08 -28.05
N GLU A 813 0.80 -10.95 -26.74
CA GLU A 813 1.66 -10.05 -25.97
C GLU A 813 2.97 -10.76 -25.59
N HIS A 814 4.04 -10.45 -26.30
CA HIS A 814 5.38 -10.95 -25.99
C HIS A 814 6.10 -9.97 -25.07
N ILE A 815 5.80 -10.04 -23.77
CA ILE A 815 6.52 -9.26 -22.74
C ILE A 815 8.01 -9.64 -22.80
N ASP A 816 8.87 -8.65 -22.98
CA ASP A 816 10.32 -8.83 -23.10
C ASP A 816 11.03 -7.75 -22.29
N PHE A 817 11.92 -8.16 -21.38
CA PHE A 817 12.71 -7.26 -20.53
C PHE A 817 14.21 -7.31 -20.85
N ASN A 818 14.58 -7.82 -22.05
CA ASN A 818 15.97 -7.92 -22.46
C ASN A 818 16.67 -6.55 -22.46
N LEU A 819 17.64 -6.38 -21.54
CA LEU A 819 18.36 -5.14 -21.33
C LEU A 819 19.07 -4.62 -22.59
N ASN A 820 19.61 -5.50 -23.44
CA ASN A 820 20.28 -5.08 -24.68
C ASN A 820 19.30 -4.44 -25.65
N ASN A 821 18.10 -4.99 -25.80
CA ASN A 821 17.08 -4.41 -26.68
C ASN A 821 16.48 -3.13 -26.09
N ILE A 822 16.33 -3.06 -24.77
CA ILE A 822 15.90 -1.84 -24.06
C ILE A 822 16.94 -0.73 -24.22
N ASN A 823 18.23 -1.03 -24.12
CA ASN A 823 19.30 -0.07 -24.38
C ASN A 823 19.29 0.43 -25.83
N LYS A 824 19.00 -0.44 -26.80
CA LYS A 824 18.78 -0.03 -28.20
C LYS A 824 17.57 0.89 -28.35
N LEU A 825 16.47 0.60 -27.66
CA LEU A 825 15.29 1.47 -27.61
C LEU A 825 15.62 2.84 -27.03
N LEU A 826 16.37 2.90 -25.92
CA LEU A 826 16.79 4.15 -25.29
C LEU A 826 17.74 4.96 -26.18
N SER A 827 18.69 4.29 -26.85
CA SER A 827 19.57 4.93 -27.84
C SER A 827 18.76 5.51 -29.00
N TYR A 828 17.81 4.74 -29.54
CA TYR A 828 16.90 5.21 -30.59
C TYR A 828 16.05 6.40 -30.13
N TYR A 829 15.54 6.36 -28.89
CA TYR A 829 14.76 7.45 -28.29
C TYR A 829 15.57 8.73 -28.13
N LYS A 830 16.82 8.66 -27.64
CA LYS A 830 17.70 9.82 -27.50
C LYS A 830 17.90 10.57 -28.82
N ASN A 831 17.96 9.82 -29.92
CA ASN A 831 18.13 10.33 -31.29
C ASN A 831 16.83 10.31 -32.09
N LEU A 832 15.66 10.31 -31.44
CA LEU A 832 14.37 10.08 -32.13
C LEU A 832 14.13 11.06 -33.27
N GLU A 833 14.43 12.34 -33.06
CA GLU A 833 14.16 13.40 -34.04
C GLU A 833 15.05 13.27 -35.28
N SER A 834 16.37 13.12 -35.08
CA SER A 834 17.32 12.87 -36.18
C SER A 834 17.00 11.58 -36.93
N ASN A 835 16.57 10.54 -36.21
CA ASN A 835 16.17 9.26 -36.81
C ASN A 835 14.87 9.36 -37.63
N LEU A 836 14.03 10.38 -37.40
CA LEU A 836 12.79 10.59 -38.18
C LEU A 836 13.03 11.46 -39.42
N LEU A 837 14.05 12.34 -39.38
CA LEU A 837 14.48 13.14 -40.53
C LEU A 837 15.26 12.30 -41.55
N ASP A 838 15.96 11.25 -41.10
CA ASP A 838 16.63 10.27 -41.98
C ASP A 838 15.70 9.10 -42.33
N LEU A 839 15.02 9.20 -43.48
CA LEU A 839 14.03 8.22 -43.92
C LEU A 839 14.64 6.82 -44.20
N GLU A 840 15.89 6.73 -44.65
CA GLU A 840 16.54 5.45 -44.92
C GLU A 840 16.88 4.73 -43.61
N ASN A 841 17.50 5.44 -42.68
CA ASN A 841 17.79 4.91 -41.36
C ASN A 841 16.51 4.57 -40.57
N PHE A 842 15.44 5.36 -40.73
CA PHE A 842 14.12 5.04 -40.19
C PHE A 842 13.59 3.70 -40.71
N LYS A 843 13.62 3.48 -42.04
CA LYS A 843 13.19 2.23 -42.68
C LYS A 843 14.03 1.04 -42.19
N ASN A 844 15.35 1.22 -42.07
CA ASN A 844 16.25 0.21 -41.54
C ASN A 844 15.93 -0.13 -40.08
N SER A 845 15.68 0.88 -39.25
CA SER A 845 15.33 0.71 -37.83
C SER A 845 14.00 0.02 -37.63
N LYS A 846 13.00 0.28 -38.50
CA LYS A 846 11.68 -0.36 -38.47
C LYS A 846 11.74 -1.89 -38.62
N ASN A 847 12.81 -2.40 -39.24
CA ASN A 847 13.02 -3.83 -39.42
C ASN A 847 13.74 -4.51 -38.24
N LYS A 848 14.32 -3.73 -37.33
CA LYS A 848 15.02 -4.27 -36.15
C LYS A 848 14.04 -4.77 -35.10
N TYR A 849 14.46 -5.82 -34.38
CA TYR A 849 13.66 -6.48 -33.34
C TYR A 849 13.15 -5.50 -32.26
N PHE A 850 14.03 -4.65 -31.71
CA PHE A 850 13.64 -3.71 -30.66
C PHE A 850 12.52 -2.74 -31.12
N PHE A 851 12.56 -2.28 -32.37
CA PHE A 851 11.56 -1.35 -32.90
C PHE A 851 10.21 -2.04 -33.03
N ARG A 852 10.19 -3.25 -33.60
CA ARG A 852 8.97 -4.05 -33.80
C ARG A 852 8.32 -4.44 -32.48
N ASN A 853 9.11 -4.73 -31.46
CA ASN A 853 8.62 -5.26 -30.19
C ASN A 853 8.30 -4.18 -29.16
N TYR A 854 9.06 -3.09 -29.08
CA TYR A 854 8.84 -2.09 -28.04
C TYR A 854 8.07 -0.85 -28.51
N ILE A 855 8.17 -0.46 -29.79
CA ILE A 855 7.54 0.77 -30.29
C ILE A 855 6.14 0.46 -30.83
N LYS A 856 5.11 0.87 -30.10
CA LYS A 856 3.72 0.75 -30.54
C LYS A 856 3.44 1.74 -31.66
N SER A 857 3.65 3.02 -31.37
CA SER A 857 3.39 4.18 -32.24
C SER A 857 4.36 5.31 -31.93
N ILE A 858 4.62 6.19 -32.89
CA ILE A 858 5.34 7.45 -32.70
C ILE A 858 4.32 8.57 -32.87
N LYS A 859 4.03 9.27 -31.78
CA LYS A 859 3.01 10.32 -31.71
C LYS A 859 3.65 11.69 -31.62
N ILE A 860 2.85 12.73 -31.84
CA ILE A 860 3.30 14.12 -31.79
C ILE A 860 2.63 14.92 -30.68
N ILE A 861 3.41 15.82 -30.10
CA ILE A 861 2.93 16.94 -29.28
C ILE A 861 3.09 18.20 -30.14
N PRO A 862 1.99 18.81 -30.61
CA PRO A 862 2.05 20.08 -31.33
C PRO A 862 2.47 21.23 -30.43
N SER A 863 3.21 22.18 -31.00
CA SER A 863 3.58 23.46 -30.39
C SER A 863 2.41 24.45 -30.52
N PHE A 864 1.26 24.13 -29.92
CA PHE A 864 -0.01 24.84 -30.15
C PHE A 864 0.07 26.36 -29.99
N GLN A 865 0.94 26.86 -29.11
CA GLN A 865 1.07 28.28 -28.82
C GLN A 865 1.62 29.07 -30.02
N HIS A 866 2.46 28.46 -30.87
CA HIS A 866 2.93 29.08 -32.12
C HIS A 866 1.81 29.26 -33.14
N PHE A 867 0.72 28.51 -33.00
CA PHE A 867 -0.48 28.60 -33.84
C PHE A 867 -1.59 29.42 -33.17
N GLY A 868 -1.34 30.07 -32.02
CA GLY A 868 -2.32 30.86 -31.29
C GLY A 868 -3.33 30.05 -30.46
N PHE A 869 -3.03 28.77 -30.15
CA PHE A 869 -3.88 27.91 -29.33
C PHE A 869 -3.22 27.45 -28.03
N GLY A 870 -4.04 27.08 -27.06
CA GLY A 870 -3.67 26.37 -25.84
C GLY A 870 -4.27 24.96 -25.78
N GLN A 871 -3.54 24.06 -25.13
CA GLN A 871 -4.05 22.75 -24.75
C GLN A 871 -4.68 22.84 -23.36
N TYR A 872 -6.02 22.83 -23.31
CA TYR A 872 -6.76 22.94 -22.06
C TYR A 872 -7.25 21.57 -21.55
N TYR A 873 -7.35 21.47 -20.23
CA TYR A 873 -7.99 20.40 -19.51
C TYR A 873 -9.01 20.98 -18.53
N LEU A 874 -10.18 20.35 -18.47
CA LEU A 874 -11.21 20.62 -17.47
C LEU A 874 -11.46 19.33 -16.70
N TYR A 875 -11.06 19.31 -15.43
CA TYR A 875 -11.59 18.39 -14.44
C TYR A 875 -12.86 19.00 -13.84
N PHE A 876 -13.94 18.23 -13.69
CA PHE A 876 -15.07 18.66 -12.87
C PHE A 876 -15.83 17.49 -12.24
N TYR A 877 -16.49 17.79 -11.12
CA TYR A 877 -17.39 16.90 -10.40
C TYR A 877 -18.74 17.62 -10.20
N PRO A 878 -19.82 17.13 -10.80
CA PRO A 878 -21.15 17.73 -10.65
C PRO A 878 -21.85 17.27 -9.37
N ARG A 879 -22.78 18.10 -8.86
CA ARG A 879 -23.68 17.75 -7.75
C ARG A 879 -24.81 16.84 -8.20
N ASP A 880 -25.28 17.05 -9.42
CA ASP A 880 -26.20 16.16 -10.16
C ASP A 880 -25.76 16.13 -11.62
N LEU A 881 -25.61 14.93 -12.17
CA LEU A 881 -25.27 14.74 -13.58
C LEU A 881 -26.39 15.23 -14.51
N LYS A 882 -27.67 15.24 -14.08
CA LYS A 882 -28.82 15.64 -14.92
C LYS A 882 -28.81 17.11 -15.29
N ASP A 883 -28.21 17.95 -14.44
CA ASP A 883 -28.19 19.39 -14.67
C ASP A 883 -27.10 19.84 -15.65
N ILE A 884 -26.21 18.92 -16.01
CA ILE A 884 -25.08 19.14 -16.92
C ILE A 884 -25.51 18.97 -18.37
N ASP A 885 -25.43 20.05 -19.14
CA ASP A 885 -25.60 20.00 -20.59
C ASP A 885 -24.29 19.56 -21.26
N PHE A 886 -24.11 18.25 -21.43
CA PHE A 886 -22.89 17.70 -22.03
C PHE A 886 -22.70 18.08 -23.50
N LYS A 887 -23.76 18.30 -24.28
CA LYS A 887 -23.62 18.80 -25.68
C LYS A 887 -22.97 20.17 -25.69
N HIS A 888 -23.31 20.99 -24.70
CA HIS A 888 -22.74 22.32 -24.56
C HIS A 888 -21.30 22.29 -24.02
N ILE A 889 -21.00 21.47 -23.00
CA ILE A 889 -19.63 21.31 -22.48
C ILE A 889 -18.70 20.71 -23.52
N LEU A 890 -19.17 19.74 -24.31
CA LEU A 890 -18.42 19.10 -25.39
C LEU A 890 -18.60 19.85 -26.70
N HIS A 891 -18.41 21.18 -26.67
CA HIS A 891 -18.49 22.05 -27.85
C HIS A 891 -17.41 21.73 -28.90
N ASN A 892 -17.50 22.41 -30.04
CA ASN A 892 -16.77 22.16 -31.29
C ASN A 892 -15.22 22.07 -31.27
N SER A 893 -14.54 22.22 -30.14
CA SER A 893 -13.09 22.01 -30.05
C SER A 893 -12.65 21.02 -28.96
N PHE A 894 -13.59 20.22 -28.43
CA PHE A 894 -13.28 19.08 -27.58
C PHE A 894 -12.42 18.06 -28.31
N GLN A 895 -11.52 17.40 -27.61
CA GLN A 895 -10.70 16.32 -28.17
C GLN A 895 -11.05 14.98 -27.55
N LYS A 896 -11.26 14.97 -26.23
CA LYS A 896 -11.46 13.74 -25.50
C LYS A 896 -12.12 13.99 -24.16
N ILE A 897 -13.02 13.09 -23.77
CA ILE A 897 -13.57 12.97 -22.43
C ILE A 897 -13.12 11.65 -21.80
N LYS A 898 -12.85 11.70 -20.49
CA LYS A 898 -12.58 10.53 -19.65
C LYS A 898 -13.31 10.64 -18.33
N PHE A 899 -13.57 9.50 -17.72
CA PHE A 899 -14.16 9.37 -16.39
C PHE A 899 -13.63 8.10 -15.70
N PRO A 900 -13.68 8.01 -14.36
CA PRO A 900 -13.26 6.83 -13.61
C PRO A 900 -14.19 5.62 -13.86
N ILE A 901 -13.69 4.41 -13.61
CA ILE A 901 -14.51 3.18 -13.68
C ILE A 901 -15.26 3.01 -12.35
N ASN A 902 -16.41 3.65 -12.25
CA ASN A 902 -17.34 3.54 -11.13
C ASN A 902 -18.78 3.74 -11.61
N ILE A 903 -19.71 3.23 -10.81
CA ILE A 903 -21.16 3.44 -10.95
C ILE A 903 -21.66 3.88 -9.58
N ASP A 904 -21.86 5.17 -9.41
CA ASP A 904 -22.41 5.77 -8.19
C ASP A 904 -23.30 6.97 -8.54
N ASN A 905 -23.69 7.72 -7.52
CA ASN A 905 -24.60 8.86 -7.61
C ASN A 905 -24.02 10.01 -8.47
N SER A 906 -22.70 10.07 -8.67
CA SER A 906 -22.01 11.21 -9.28
C SER A 906 -20.59 10.88 -9.76
N ASN A 907 -20.34 11.02 -11.06
CA ASN A 907 -19.02 10.76 -11.66
C ASN A 907 -18.23 12.02 -11.94
N SER A 908 -16.91 11.94 -11.78
CA SER A 908 -15.99 13.00 -12.21
C SER A 908 -15.58 12.84 -13.67
N PHE A 909 -15.30 13.95 -14.34
CA PHE A 909 -14.86 13.95 -15.73
C PHE A 909 -13.56 14.72 -15.90
N LEU A 910 -12.71 14.23 -16.80
CA LEU A 910 -11.55 14.93 -17.31
C LEU A 910 -11.69 15.11 -18.81
N ILE A 911 -11.96 16.34 -19.24
CA ILE A 911 -12.13 16.69 -20.65
C ILE A 911 -10.90 17.47 -21.12
N LYS A 912 -10.50 17.19 -22.36
CA LYS A 912 -9.37 17.80 -23.05
C LYS A 912 -9.88 18.58 -24.25
N PHE A 913 -9.46 19.84 -24.40
CA PHE A 913 -9.88 20.75 -25.48
C PHE A 913 -8.70 21.49 -26.09
N ILE A 914 -8.85 21.92 -27.34
CA ILE A 914 -8.00 22.96 -27.93
C ILE A 914 -8.78 24.27 -27.91
N TRP A 915 -8.16 25.37 -27.45
CA TRP A 915 -8.84 26.66 -27.37
C TRP A 915 -7.90 27.79 -27.79
N PRO A 916 -8.40 28.92 -28.32
CA PRO A 916 -7.59 30.13 -28.48
C PRO A 916 -6.87 30.51 -27.18
N TYR A 917 -5.62 30.92 -27.30
CA TYR A 917 -4.79 31.22 -26.14
C TYR A 917 -5.32 32.46 -25.38
N GLN A 918 -5.28 32.45 -24.04
CA GLN A 918 -5.72 33.54 -23.12
C GLN A 918 -7.22 33.88 -23.01
N ASN A 919 -8.12 33.19 -23.70
CA ASN A 919 -9.57 33.48 -23.58
C ASN A 919 -10.43 32.21 -23.51
N PRO A 920 -10.21 31.30 -22.53
CA PRO A 920 -11.16 30.22 -22.28
C PRO A 920 -12.53 30.85 -22.05
N ASN A 921 -13.61 30.31 -22.63
CA ASN A 921 -14.92 30.93 -22.55
C ASN A 921 -15.39 31.03 -21.09
N LYS A 922 -15.09 32.17 -20.45
CA LYS A 922 -15.59 32.49 -19.11
C LYS A 922 -17.11 32.36 -19.09
N SER A 923 -17.81 32.57 -20.22
CA SER A 923 -19.26 32.42 -20.31
C SER A 923 -19.78 31.01 -20.00
N VAL A 924 -19.15 29.94 -20.50
CA VAL A 924 -19.57 28.54 -20.26
C VAL A 924 -19.31 28.13 -18.83
N LEU A 925 -18.13 28.45 -18.32
CA LEU A 925 -17.77 28.16 -16.93
C LEU A 925 -18.56 29.03 -15.97
N ASN A 926 -18.71 30.34 -16.22
CA ASN A 926 -19.60 31.22 -15.45
C ASN A 926 -21.04 30.70 -15.51
N TRP A 927 -21.52 30.16 -16.63
CA TRP A 927 -22.84 29.55 -16.70
C TRP A 927 -22.92 28.31 -15.78
N LEU A 928 -21.98 27.37 -15.90
CA LEU A 928 -21.92 26.16 -15.05
C LEU A 928 -21.80 26.48 -13.56
N ILE A 929 -20.98 27.47 -13.20
CA ILE A 929 -20.61 27.82 -11.83
C ILE A 929 -21.63 28.78 -11.21
N LYS A 930 -21.93 29.91 -11.87
CA LYS A 930 -22.67 31.04 -11.28
C LYS A 930 -24.17 30.98 -11.53
N SER A 931 -24.61 30.50 -12.70
CA SER A 931 -26.04 30.51 -13.05
C SER A 931 -26.80 29.27 -12.57
N LYS A 932 -26.13 28.12 -12.45
CA LYS A 932 -26.77 26.86 -12.07
C LYS A 932 -26.36 26.28 -10.71
N LYS A 933 -25.20 26.65 -10.13
CA LYS A 933 -24.67 26.07 -8.86
C LYS A 933 -24.63 24.52 -8.86
N VAL A 934 -24.31 23.94 -10.02
CA VAL A 934 -24.36 22.48 -10.28
C VAL A 934 -23.02 21.77 -10.15
N ILE A 935 -21.93 22.52 -9.97
CA ILE A 935 -20.57 21.97 -9.85
C ILE A 935 -20.15 21.97 -8.39
N ARG A 936 -19.75 20.80 -7.87
CA ARG A 936 -19.15 20.67 -6.54
C ARG A 936 -17.69 21.13 -6.56
N GLU A 937 -16.97 20.78 -7.61
CA GLU A 937 -15.55 21.11 -7.77
C GLU A 937 -15.14 21.07 -9.25
N TYR A 938 -14.20 21.92 -9.63
CA TYR A 938 -13.57 21.88 -10.95
C TYR A 938 -12.12 22.36 -10.89
N CYS A 939 -11.33 21.98 -11.90
CA CYS A 939 -9.99 22.50 -12.14
C CYS A 939 -9.82 22.68 -13.66
N LEU A 940 -9.71 23.92 -14.11
CA LEU A 940 -9.46 24.28 -15.50
C LEU A 940 -8.02 24.77 -15.61
N PHE A 941 -7.26 24.19 -16.53
CA PHE A 941 -5.87 24.61 -16.76
C PHE A 941 -5.42 24.39 -18.19
N PHE A 942 -4.38 25.10 -18.60
CA PHE A 942 -3.67 24.85 -19.83
C PHE A 942 -2.23 24.44 -19.57
N VAL A 943 -1.63 23.76 -20.55
CA VAL A 943 -0.25 23.28 -20.48
C VAL A 943 0.71 24.35 -21.01
N LYS A 944 1.70 24.71 -20.19
CA LYS A 944 2.79 25.64 -20.53
C LYS A 944 4.02 24.91 -21.07
N LYS A 945 4.36 23.79 -20.43
CA LYS A 945 5.60 23.05 -20.69
C LYS A 945 5.39 21.56 -20.47
N VAL A 946 6.16 20.73 -21.19
CA VAL A 946 6.08 19.28 -21.08
C VAL A 946 7.45 18.66 -20.88
N PHE A 947 7.59 17.82 -19.86
CA PHE A 947 8.73 16.92 -19.67
C PHE A 947 8.28 15.49 -19.94
N GLN A 948 9.08 14.75 -20.70
CA GLN A 948 8.89 13.32 -20.90
C GLN A 948 9.86 12.52 -20.05
N ILE A 949 9.27 11.63 -19.25
CA ILE A 949 9.97 10.58 -18.52
C ILE A 949 10.03 9.36 -19.44
N PHE A 950 11.23 8.94 -19.80
CA PHE A 950 11.47 7.73 -20.60
C PHE A 950 12.90 7.21 -20.36
N HIS A 951 13.06 6.41 -19.31
CA HIS A 951 14.33 5.76 -18.97
C HIS A 951 14.08 4.40 -18.30
N PHE A 952 15.09 3.54 -18.31
CA PHE A 952 15.05 2.22 -17.64
C PHE A 952 16.22 2.06 -16.65
N ASN A 953 16.73 3.19 -16.15
CA ASN A 953 17.88 3.23 -15.24
C ASN A 953 17.54 2.68 -13.83
N TYR A 954 16.25 2.65 -13.47
CA TYR A 954 15.73 2.19 -12.18
C TYR A 954 14.57 1.22 -12.39
N ASN A 955 14.22 0.45 -11.35
CA ASN A 955 12.98 -0.33 -11.24
C ASN A 955 12.75 -1.40 -12.33
N LEU A 956 13.79 -1.83 -13.03
CA LEU A 956 13.71 -2.89 -14.03
C LEU A 956 14.82 -3.92 -13.83
N SER A 957 14.45 -5.20 -13.79
CA SER A 957 15.38 -6.33 -13.73
C SER A 957 15.42 -7.07 -15.07
N ALA A 958 16.27 -8.10 -15.19
CA ALA A 958 16.36 -8.92 -16.41
C ALA A 958 15.05 -9.67 -16.75
N ASN A 959 14.18 -9.90 -15.76
CA ASN A 959 13.02 -10.79 -15.90
C ASN A 959 11.67 -10.11 -15.60
N GLU A 960 11.66 -8.99 -14.87
CA GLU A 960 10.43 -8.31 -14.41
C GLU A 960 10.67 -6.87 -13.96
N TRP A 961 9.59 -6.12 -13.77
CA TRP A 961 9.60 -4.84 -13.04
C TRP A 961 9.96 -5.04 -11.56
N ASP A 962 10.76 -4.13 -11.02
CA ASP A 962 11.19 -4.10 -9.62
C ASP A 962 10.82 -2.75 -8.98
N LEU A 963 9.52 -2.42 -9.08
CA LEU A 963 8.94 -1.15 -8.65
C LEU A 963 8.38 -1.28 -7.22
N ASP A 964 9.19 -0.88 -6.23
CA ASP A 964 8.92 -1.05 -4.80
C ASP A 964 8.60 0.31 -4.10
N PRO A 965 7.47 0.43 -3.38
CA PRO A 965 7.11 1.63 -2.62
C PRO A 965 8.17 2.07 -1.57
N ASN A 966 8.81 1.14 -0.87
CA ASN A 966 9.83 1.45 0.12
C ASN A 966 11.09 2.05 -0.52
N ARG A 967 11.47 1.59 -1.71
CA ARG A 967 12.58 2.20 -2.47
C ARG A 967 12.23 3.60 -2.96
N PHE A 968 10.99 3.82 -3.37
CA PHE A 968 10.52 5.17 -3.69
C PHE A 968 10.56 6.09 -2.47
N ARG A 969 10.17 5.58 -1.30
CA ARG A 969 10.25 6.29 -0.02
C ARG A 969 11.67 6.79 0.25
N ILE A 970 12.64 5.88 0.25
CA ILE A 970 14.05 6.21 0.46
C ILE A 970 14.55 7.20 -0.62
N TYR A 971 14.16 7.01 -1.88
CA TYR A 971 14.56 7.87 -3.00
C TYR A 971 14.13 9.33 -2.78
N PHE A 972 12.85 9.58 -2.50
CA PHE A 972 12.39 10.95 -2.31
C PHE A 972 12.89 11.58 -1.01
N GLN A 973 13.09 10.79 0.04
CA GLN A 973 13.63 11.28 1.32
C GLN A 973 15.06 11.78 1.15
N ASN A 974 15.88 11.04 0.40
CA ASN A 974 17.23 11.50 0.08
C ASN A 974 17.21 12.79 -0.76
N ILE A 975 16.29 12.91 -1.73
CA ILE A 975 16.13 14.17 -2.51
C ILE A 975 15.76 15.35 -1.61
N LEU A 976 14.96 15.13 -0.57
CA LEU A 976 14.46 16.20 0.31
C LEU A 976 15.44 16.59 1.42
N PHE A 977 16.22 15.64 1.94
CA PHE A 977 16.96 15.82 3.20
C PHE A 977 18.46 15.57 3.10
N ASN A 978 18.95 14.96 2.01
CA ASN A 978 20.35 14.60 1.88
C ASN A 978 21.01 15.36 0.70
N PRO A 979 21.56 16.57 0.94
CA PRO A 979 22.17 17.38 -0.12
C PRO A 979 23.42 16.72 -0.73
N ASP A 980 24.11 15.87 0.03
CA ASP A 980 25.31 15.16 -0.41
C ASP A 980 24.99 13.87 -1.18
N TYR A 981 23.71 13.54 -1.34
CA TYR A 981 23.29 12.36 -2.09
C TYR A 981 23.54 12.54 -3.58
N GLU A 982 24.64 11.97 -4.09
CA GLU A 982 25.01 11.95 -5.51
C GLU A 982 24.03 11.09 -6.34
N LEU A 983 22.86 11.66 -6.63
CA LEU A 983 21.84 11.02 -7.44
C LEU A 983 22.06 11.32 -8.92
N ILE A 984 22.39 10.29 -9.71
CA ILE A 984 22.45 10.41 -11.18
C ILE A 984 21.03 10.42 -11.74
N ILE A 985 20.39 11.59 -11.74
CA ILE A 985 19.03 11.75 -12.25
C ILE A 985 19.03 11.59 -13.78
N PRO A 986 18.29 10.62 -14.34
CA PRO A 986 18.18 10.47 -15.78
C PRO A 986 17.65 11.75 -16.43
N ARG A 987 18.32 12.22 -17.49
CA ARG A 987 17.89 13.44 -18.19
C ARG A 987 16.53 13.22 -18.85
N MET A 988 15.54 14.03 -18.49
CA MET A 988 14.24 14.10 -19.16
C MET A 988 14.32 14.88 -20.46
N LYS A 989 13.50 14.51 -21.45
CA LYS A 989 13.33 15.33 -22.66
C LYS A 989 12.34 16.44 -22.36
N GLU A 990 12.80 17.67 -22.47
CA GLU A 990 11.98 18.87 -22.35
C GLU A 990 11.42 19.25 -23.72
N PHE A 991 10.12 19.46 -23.81
CA PHE A 991 9.46 20.00 -25.00
C PHE A 991 9.01 21.43 -24.74
N LYS A 992 9.62 22.36 -25.49
CA LYS A 992 9.25 23.79 -25.46
C LYS A 992 8.11 24.03 -26.43
N ILE A 993 6.88 23.94 -25.94
CA ILE A 993 5.65 24.07 -26.74
C ILE A 993 5.24 25.53 -27.05
N GLY A 994 6.08 26.50 -26.69
CA GLY A 994 5.96 27.93 -26.98
C GLY A 994 6.13 28.83 -25.75
N ASP A 995 6.04 30.15 -25.96
CA ASP A 995 5.95 31.19 -24.92
C ASP A 995 4.67 32.00 -25.14
N ILE A 996 4.07 32.50 -24.06
CA ILE A 996 2.89 33.37 -24.04
C ILE A 996 3.12 34.67 -24.82
N ASN A 997 4.37 35.15 -24.85
CA ASN A 997 4.71 36.46 -25.41
C ASN A 997 5.05 36.44 -26.91
N ILE A 998 4.70 35.38 -27.64
CA ILE A 998 4.89 35.32 -29.10
C ILE A 998 3.90 36.29 -29.77
N SER A 999 4.42 37.32 -30.44
CA SER A 999 3.63 38.37 -31.08
C SER A 999 3.04 38.00 -32.46
N ASN A 1000 3.55 36.94 -33.10
CA ASN A 1000 3.13 36.51 -34.43
C ASN A 1000 2.76 35.02 -34.43
N TYR A 1001 1.48 34.70 -34.67
CA TYR A 1001 0.98 33.34 -34.83
C TYR A 1001 0.94 32.93 -36.31
N PHE A 1002 1.08 31.63 -36.60
CA PHE A 1002 0.78 31.09 -37.92
C PHE A 1002 -0.72 31.25 -38.23
N THR A 1003 -1.02 31.88 -39.37
CA THR A 1003 -2.39 32.14 -39.83
C THR A 1003 -3.05 30.86 -40.39
N PRO A 1004 -4.38 30.82 -40.53
CA PRO A 1004 -5.07 29.67 -41.14
C PRO A 1004 -4.57 29.30 -42.55
N ASP A 1005 -4.08 30.30 -43.29
CA ASP A 1005 -3.61 30.14 -44.67
C ASP A 1005 -2.12 29.75 -44.75
N SER A 1006 -1.41 29.68 -43.62
CA SER A 1006 0.02 29.31 -43.60
C SER A 1006 0.20 27.83 -43.94
N SER A 1007 1.31 27.50 -44.62
CA SER A 1007 1.63 26.11 -44.97
C SER A 1007 1.79 25.24 -43.72
N GLU A 1008 2.34 25.80 -42.64
CA GLU A 1008 2.52 25.11 -41.37
C GLU A 1008 1.20 24.77 -40.68
N TYR A 1009 0.24 25.70 -40.69
CA TYR A 1009 -1.08 25.45 -40.11
C TYR A 1009 -1.83 24.39 -40.93
N ILE A 1010 -1.81 24.49 -42.26
CA ILE A 1010 -2.40 23.50 -43.16
C ILE A 1010 -1.78 22.12 -42.90
N ALA A 1011 -0.44 22.03 -42.84
CA ALA A 1011 0.27 20.80 -42.51
C ALA A 1011 -0.13 20.24 -41.13
N LEU A 1012 -0.19 21.09 -40.10
CA LEU A 1012 -0.61 20.67 -38.76
C LEU A 1012 -2.03 20.12 -38.77
N THR A 1013 -2.99 20.75 -39.45
CA THR A 1013 -4.38 20.26 -39.49
C THR A 1013 -4.54 18.93 -40.23
N GLN A 1014 -3.63 18.60 -41.14
CA GLN A 1014 -3.58 17.30 -41.81
C GLN A 1014 -2.96 16.21 -40.91
N LEU A 1015 -1.96 16.57 -40.11
CA LEU A 1015 -1.25 15.66 -39.20
C LEU A 1015 -1.91 15.50 -37.83
N PHE A 1016 -2.77 16.43 -37.46
CA PHE A 1016 -3.37 16.49 -36.14
C PHE A 1016 -4.84 16.90 -36.26
N ASN A 1017 -5.74 15.96 -35.97
CA ASN A 1017 -7.17 16.22 -35.83
C ASN A 1017 -7.56 16.18 -34.33
N TRP A 1018 -8.60 15.44 -33.96
CA TRP A 1018 -8.91 15.17 -32.55
C TRP A 1018 -8.01 14.08 -31.92
N LYS A 1019 -7.29 13.31 -32.75
CA LYS A 1019 -6.25 12.33 -32.37
C LYS A 1019 -4.92 12.69 -33.04
N SER A 1020 -3.83 12.49 -32.29
CA SER A 1020 -2.49 12.55 -32.86
C SER A 1020 -2.28 11.41 -33.85
N LEU A 1021 -1.78 11.72 -35.04
CA LEU A 1021 -1.42 10.77 -36.08
C LEU A 1021 -0.21 9.91 -35.63
N ASP A 1022 -0.24 8.62 -35.95
CA ASP A 1022 0.90 7.73 -35.76
C ASP A 1022 1.89 7.90 -36.91
N ILE A 1023 2.86 8.80 -36.76
CA ILE A 1023 3.85 9.13 -37.78
C ILE A 1023 4.63 7.89 -38.25
N LYS A 1024 4.81 6.89 -37.38
CA LYS A 1024 5.43 5.60 -37.71
C LYS A 1024 4.75 4.90 -38.90
N SER A 1025 3.45 5.08 -39.07
CA SER A 1025 2.67 4.45 -40.13
C SER A 1025 2.88 5.10 -41.50
N TYR A 1026 3.36 6.35 -41.57
CA TYR A 1026 3.49 7.13 -42.80
C TYR A 1026 4.93 7.22 -43.32
N LEU A 1027 5.93 7.41 -42.45
CA LEU A 1027 7.35 7.62 -42.82
C LEU A 1027 8.01 6.45 -43.59
N GLY A 1028 7.31 5.33 -43.78
CA GLY A 1028 7.75 4.20 -44.60
C GLY A 1028 6.86 3.90 -45.80
N THR A 1029 6.00 4.84 -46.20
CA THR A 1029 5.03 4.67 -47.31
C THR A 1029 5.37 5.58 -48.49
N ARG A 1030 4.67 5.43 -49.62
CA ARG A 1030 4.80 6.33 -50.79
C ARG A 1030 4.02 7.64 -50.64
N ASN A 1031 3.57 7.99 -49.43
CA ASN A 1031 2.80 9.21 -49.18
C ASN A 1031 3.74 10.42 -48.95
N TYR A 1032 4.45 10.81 -50.01
CA TYR A 1032 5.51 11.83 -49.95
C TYR A 1032 5.03 13.19 -49.45
N ASN A 1033 3.78 13.58 -49.74
CA ASN A 1033 3.21 14.85 -49.27
C ASN A 1033 3.15 14.91 -47.73
N ILE A 1034 2.56 13.90 -47.09
CA ILE A 1034 2.48 13.82 -45.62
C ILE A 1034 3.88 13.72 -45.00
N ILE A 1035 4.81 13.00 -45.65
CA ILE A 1035 6.19 12.88 -45.18
C ILE A 1035 6.88 14.26 -45.19
N ASN A 1036 6.77 15.01 -46.28
CA ASN A 1036 7.38 16.34 -46.39
C ASN A 1036 6.82 17.30 -45.34
N GLN A 1037 5.51 17.27 -45.10
CA GLN A 1037 4.88 18.05 -44.03
C GLN A 1037 5.38 17.69 -42.64
N ILE A 1038 5.59 16.39 -42.37
CA ILE A 1038 6.16 15.93 -41.09
C ILE A 1038 7.59 16.46 -40.92
N VAL A 1039 8.41 16.32 -41.96
CA VAL A 1039 9.81 16.77 -41.96
C VAL A 1039 9.87 18.29 -41.73
N GLU A 1040 9.09 19.07 -42.48
CA GLU A 1040 9.03 20.53 -42.35
C GLU A 1040 8.66 20.97 -40.93
N LEU A 1041 7.61 20.38 -40.34
CA LEU A 1041 7.18 20.75 -38.99
C LEU A 1041 8.17 20.30 -37.91
N LEU A 1042 8.91 19.20 -38.12
CA LEU A 1042 9.97 18.76 -37.21
C LEU A 1042 11.17 19.72 -37.25
N GLU A 1043 11.64 20.07 -38.45
CA GLU A 1043 12.77 21.01 -38.64
C GLU A 1043 12.46 22.39 -38.05
N LYS A 1044 11.24 22.88 -38.24
CA LYS A 1044 10.75 24.14 -37.65
C LYS A 1044 10.45 24.03 -36.14
N LYS A 1045 10.59 22.86 -35.52
CA LYS A 1045 10.27 22.59 -34.10
C LYS A 1045 8.82 22.93 -33.72
N LEU A 1046 7.89 22.73 -34.65
CA LEU A 1046 6.46 22.97 -34.46
C LEU A 1046 5.70 21.71 -33.99
N ILE A 1047 6.31 20.54 -34.13
CA ILE A 1047 5.83 19.28 -33.57
C ILE A 1047 6.96 18.55 -32.84
N PHE A 1048 6.65 17.89 -31.73
CA PHE A 1048 7.62 17.13 -30.95
C PHE A 1048 7.24 15.64 -30.93
N PRO A 1049 8.09 14.75 -31.48
CA PRO A 1049 7.80 13.32 -31.53
C PRO A 1049 8.09 12.64 -30.20
N PHE A 1050 7.25 11.66 -29.84
CA PHE A 1050 7.46 10.79 -28.68
C PHE A 1050 7.02 9.34 -28.95
N ILE A 1051 7.66 8.40 -28.25
CA ILE A 1051 7.38 6.97 -28.37
C ILE A 1051 6.27 6.55 -27.41
N SER A 1052 5.27 5.83 -27.93
CA SER A 1052 4.39 4.99 -27.11
C SER A 1052 4.93 3.57 -27.09
N ALA A 1053 5.24 3.05 -25.90
CA ALA A 1053 5.75 1.69 -25.75
C ALA A 1053 4.64 0.62 -25.79
N LYS A 1054 5.03 -0.64 -26.06
CA LYS A 1054 4.26 -1.88 -25.88
C LYS A 1054 5.20 -2.99 -25.38
N ASN A 1055 4.64 -4.14 -24.99
CA ASN A 1055 5.38 -5.33 -24.55
C ASN A 1055 6.26 -5.10 -23.30
N LEU A 1056 5.92 -4.11 -22.49
CA LEU A 1056 6.57 -3.79 -21.22
C LEU A 1056 5.59 -3.92 -20.04
N ASP A 1057 4.48 -4.63 -20.21
CA ASP A 1057 3.49 -4.90 -19.16
C ASP A 1057 2.94 -3.65 -18.44
N LEU A 1058 2.76 -2.53 -19.17
CA LEU A 1058 2.24 -1.27 -18.61
C LEU A 1058 0.70 -1.27 -18.63
N SER A 1059 0.09 -1.80 -17.58
CA SER A 1059 -1.37 -1.90 -17.44
C SER A 1059 -2.01 -0.67 -16.80
N GLU A 1060 -1.27 0.06 -15.97
CA GLU A 1060 -1.82 1.11 -15.11
C GLU A 1060 -1.53 2.54 -15.59
N ARG A 1061 -2.47 3.44 -15.29
CA ARG A 1061 -2.36 4.86 -15.62
C ARG A 1061 -2.85 5.73 -14.48
N LEU A 1062 -1.97 6.58 -13.99
CA LEU A 1062 -2.24 7.53 -12.92
C LEU A 1062 -2.12 8.96 -13.44
N TYR A 1063 -3.04 9.83 -13.02
CA TYR A 1063 -2.98 11.26 -13.28
C TYR A 1063 -3.00 11.99 -11.94
N ILE A 1064 -1.97 12.77 -11.66
CA ILE A 1064 -1.88 13.60 -10.46
C ILE A 1064 -1.99 15.06 -10.91
N ILE A 1065 -2.88 15.84 -10.32
CA ILE A 1065 -3.03 17.27 -10.62
C ILE A 1065 -2.75 18.06 -9.34
N LEU A 1066 -1.70 18.87 -9.39
CA LEU A 1066 -1.24 19.77 -8.35
C LEU A 1066 -1.48 21.21 -8.84
N PRO A 1067 -2.65 21.82 -8.59
CA PRO A 1067 -3.01 23.10 -9.18
C PRO A 1067 -2.09 24.23 -8.69
N LYS A 1068 -1.86 24.37 -7.39
CA LYS A 1068 -1.07 25.48 -6.83
C LYS A 1068 0.23 24.98 -6.20
N VAL A 1069 1.33 25.10 -6.94
CA VAL A 1069 2.68 24.66 -6.58
C VAL A 1069 3.59 25.88 -6.36
N ILE A 1070 4.38 25.85 -5.29
CA ILE A 1070 5.44 26.83 -5.04
C ILE A 1070 6.56 26.62 -6.06
N ARG A 1071 7.09 27.68 -6.67
CA ARG A 1071 8.00 27.58 -7.83
C ARG A 1071 9.24 26.76 -7.51
N GLU A 1072 9.77 26.89 -6.31
CA GLU A 1072 10.93 26.16 -5.79
C GLU A 1072 10.68 24.64 -5.74
N ASP A 1073 9.44 24.22 -5.43
CA ASP A 1073 9.06 22.81 -5.28
C ASP A 1073 8.87 22.11 -6.63
N ILE A 1074 8.68 22.84 -7.73
CA ILE A 1074 8.52 22.25 -9.07
C ILE A 1074 9.72 21.37 -9.41
N ASN A 1075 10.94 21.88 -9.23
CA ASN A 1075 12.15 21.14 -9.53
C ASN A 1075 12.31 19.92 -8.62
N ILE A 1076 11.92 20.02 -7.35
CA ILE A 1076 11.96 18.92 -6.39
C ILE A 1076 10.98 17.82 -6.84
N LEU A 1077 9.74 18.17 -7.16
CA LEU A 1077 8.72 17.23 -7.62
C LEU A 1077 9.11 16.57 -8.94
N ILE A 1078 9.68 17.33 -9.88
CA ILE A 1078 10.22 16.79 -11.12
C ILE A 1078 11.30 15.73 -10.84
N LYS A 1079 12.22 15.98 -9.90
CA LYS A 1079 13.24 15.00 -9.50
C LYS A 1079 12.61 13.77 -8.84
N ILE A 1080 11.69 13.95 -7.89
CA ILE A 1080 11.01 12.87 -7.17
C ILE A 1080 10.27 11.94 -8.13
N PHE A 1081 9.47 12.50 -9.04
CA PHE A 1081 8.67 11.70 -9.97
C PHE A 1081 9.48 11.10 -11.14
N ASN A 1082 10.73 11.52 -11.33
CA ASN A 1082 11.67 10.87 -12.24
C ASN A 1082 12.22 9.54 -11.69
N PHE A 1083 11.76 9.09 -10.53
CA PHE A 1083 11.90 7.70 -10.09
C PHE A 1083 11.20 6.73 -11.04
N PHE A 1084 10.01 7.11 -11.54
CA PHE A 1084 9.23 6.28 -12.46
C PHE A 1084 9.84 6.28 -13.86
N ASN A 1085 9.61 5.23 -14.63
CA ASN A 1085 10.34 4.99 -15.88
C ASN A 1085 9.71 5.63 -17.12
N ILE A 1086 8.38 5.73 -17.16
CA ILE A 1086 7.61 6.16 -18.33
C ILE A 1086 6.46 7.06 -17.89
N GLY A 1087 6.42 8.28 -18.43
CA GLY A 1087 5.42 9.27 -18.03
C GLY A 1087 5.61 10.64 -18.66
N PHE A 1088 4.77 11.57 -18.23
CA PHE A 1088 4.86 12.99 -18.59
C PHE A 1088 4.63 13.85 -17.36
N ILE A 1089 5.37 14.94 -17.24
CA ILE A 1089 5.13 16.01 -16.28
C ILE A 1089 4.79 17.26 -17.09
N TYR A 1090 3.64 17.85 -16.82
CA TYR A 1090 3.16 19.06 -17.48
C TYR A 1090 3.21 20.21 -16.47
N GLU A 1091 3.91 21.30 -16.79
CA GLU A 1091 3.70 22.56 -16.07
C GLU A 1091 2.41 23.20 -16.56
N ILE A 1092 1.54 23.56 -15.63
CA ILE A 1092 0.18 24.02 -15.90
C ILE A 1092 -0.10 25.35 -15.22
N GLU A 1093 -1.05 26.09 -15.78
CA GLU A 1093 -1.57 27.35 -15.27
C GLU A 1093 -3.09 27.36 -15.44
N GLY A 1094 -3.81 27.95 -14.48
CA GLY A 1094 -5.26 27.94 -14.52
C GLY A 1094 -5.94 28.35 -13.21
N GLU A 1095 -7.11 27.75 -12.99
CA GLU A 1095 -7.96 28.03 -11.84
C GLU A 1095 -8.72 26.78 -11.38
N TYR A 1096 -9.07 26.73 -10.10
CA TYR A 1096 -9.89 25.67 -9.55
C TYR A 1096 -10.86 26.18 -8.49
N TYR A 1097 -11.91 25.42 -8.25
CA TYR A 1097 -12.95 25.71 -7.28
C TYR A 1097 -13.35 24.42 -6.55
N ILE A 1098 -13.69 24.58 -5.28
CA ILE A 1098 -14.27 23.55 -4.42
C ILE A 1098 -15.42 24.23 -3.68
N GLN A 1099 -16.58 23.60 -3.65
CA GLN A 1099 -17.77 24.11 -2.98
C GLN A 1099 -17.46 24.38 -1.50
N GLY A 1100 -17.84 25.58 -1.05
CA GLY A 1100 -17.52 26.11 0.27
C GLY A 1100 -16.29 27.03 0.30
N LEU A 1101 -15.54 27.17 -0.81
CA LEU A 1101 -14.64 28.30 -1.01
C LEU A 1101 -15.43 29.57 -1.39
N ASN A 1102 -14.97 30.73 -0.90
CA ASN A 1102 -15.59 32.03 -1.20
C ASN A 1102 -15.45 32.40 -2.69
N GLU A 1103 -14.31 32.08 -3.29
CA GLU A 1103 -13.97 32.44 -4.67
C GLU A 1103 -13.15 31.32 -5.34
N GLU A 1104 -13.09 31.38 -6.67
CA GLU A 1104 -12.25 30.54 -7.51
C GLU A 1104 -10.76 30.88 -7.26
N ILE A 1105 -9.91 29.86 -7.10
CA ILE A 1105 -8.48 30.06 -6.82
C ILE A 1105 -7.70 29.97 -8.13
N LYS A 1106 -7.09 31.08 -8.52
CA LYS A 1106 -6.15 31.15 -9.65
C LYS A 1106 -4.74 30.72 -9.25
N PHE A 1107 -4.01 30.14 -10.20
CA PHE A 1107 -2.62 29.74 -10.03
C PHE A 1107 -1.84 29.92 -11.33
N GLU A 1108 -0.64 30.49 -11.21
CA GLU A 1108 0.32 30.59 -12.31
C GLU A 1108 1.18 29.34 -12.44
N ASN A 1109 1.44 28.65 -11.33
CA ASN A 1109 2.36 27.52 -11.26
C ASN A 1109 1.65 26.31 -10.68
N GLY A 1110 1.48 25.28 -11.51
CA GLY A 1110 0.97 23.97 -11.13
C GLY A 1110 1.64 22.85 -11.91
N LEU A 1111 1.36 21.61 -11.53
CA LEU A 1111 1.83 20.41 -12.23
C LEU A 1111 0.68 19.44 -12.52
N MET A 1112 0.67 18.86 -13.71
CA MET A 1112 -0.08 17.63 -14.00
C MET A 1112 0.94 16.53 -14.30
N ILE A 1113 0.94 15.46 -13.52
CA ILE A 1113 1.84 14.31 -13.69
C ILE A 1113 1.02 13.15 -14.22
N LYS A 1114 1.53 12.47 -15.24
CA LYS A 1114 0.90 11.32 -15.87
C LYS A 1114 1.88 10.16 -15.92
N LEU A 1115 1.60 9.10 -15.17
CA LEU A 1115 2.47 7.93 -15.09
C LEU A 1115 1.85 6.75 -15.85
N TYR A 1116 2.72 5.93 -16.45
CA TYR A 1116 2.37 4.62 -16.99
C TYR A 1116 3.13 3.58 -16.18
N LEU A 1117 2.39 2.78 -15.42
CA LEU A 1117 2.97 1.87 -14.44
C LEU A 1117 2.67 0.41 -14.85
N PRO A 1118 3.56 -0.53 -14.50
CA PRO A 1118 3.18 -1.93 -14.48
C PRO A 1118 2.17 -2.21 -13.38
N ASP A 1119 1.71 -3.45 -13.28
CA ASP A 1119 0.99 -3.87 -12.09
C ASP A 1119 1.90 -3.71 -10.84
N CYS A 1120 1.50 -2.87 -9.89
CA CYS A 1120 2.28 -2.46 -8.71
C CYS A 1120 1.36 -2.25 -7.48
N GLN A 1121 1.95 -2.06 -6.29
CA GLN A 1121 1.21 -1.69 -5.06
C GLN A 1121 0.81 -0.22 -5.09
N LEU A 1122 -0.10 0.14 -6.00
CA LEU A 1122 -0.50 1.52 -6.26
C LEU A 1122 -1.04 2.21 -5.00
N ASP A 1123 -1.72 1.46 -4.14
CA ASP A 1123 -2.26 1.94 -2.87
C ASP A 1123 -1.16 2.49 -1.94
N GLU A 1124 -0.04 1.78 -1.82
CA GLU A 1124 1.11 2.22 -1.02
C GLU A 1124 1.83 3.40 -1.67
N PHE A 1125 1.95 3.43 -3.01
CA PHE A 1125 2.47 4.61 -3.72
C PHE A 1125 1.61 5.86 -3.49
N GLU A 1126 0.28 5.74 -3.51
CA GLU A 1126 -0.62 6.86 -3.24
C GLU A 1126 -0.49 7.41 -1.82
N LYS A 1127 -0.27 6.56 -0.81
CA LYS A 1127 0.03 7.02 0.56
C LYS A 1127 1.33 7.83 0.61
N LEU A 1128 2.36 7.38 -0.12
CA LEU A 1128 3.63 8.10 -0.21
C LEU A 1128 3.50 9.44 -0.96
N PHE A 1129 2.65 9.50 -2.00
CA PHE A 1129 2.33 10.78 -2.66
C PHE A 1129 1.65 11.75 -1.70
N ASP A 1130 0.65 11.30 -0.94
CA ASP A 1130 -0.01 12.15 0.07
C ASP A 1130 1.00 12.69 1.09
N LEU A 1131 1.95 11.84 1.52
CA LEU A 1131 2.98 12.20 2.47
C LEU A 1131 3.92 13.29 1.93
N ILE A 1132 4.36 13.17 0.67
CA ILE A 1132 5.13 14.21 -0.02
C ILE A 1132 4.32 15.50 -0.12
N PHE A 1133 3.03 15.41 -0.50
CA PHE A 1133 2.19 16.58 -0.69
C PHE A 1133 1.87 17.29 0.63
N GLU A 1134 1.67 16.54 1.71
CA GLU A 1134 1.54 17.08 3.05
C GLU A 1134 2.81 17.84 3.48
N TYR A 1135 3.98 17.24 3.27
CA TYR A 1135 5.26 17.85 3.63
C TYR A 1135 5.51 19.16 2.88
N LEU A 1136 5.22 19.19 1.57
CA LEU A 1136 5.34 20.39 0.74
C LEU A 1136 4.19 21.40 0.97
N GLY A 1137 3.22 21.06 1.83
CA GLY A 1137 2.18 21.99 2.27
C GLY A 1137 1.02 22.17 1.29
N PHE A 1138 0.85 21.26 0.34
CA PHE A 1138 -0.28 21.30 -0.58
C PHE A 1138 -1.62 21.22 0.17
N LYS A 1139 -2.58 22.04 -0.25
CA LYS A 1139 -3.94 22.07 0.33
C LYS A 1139 -4.91 21.19 -0.45
N HIS A 1140 -4.89 21.28 -1.77
CA HIS A 1140 -5.82 20.59 -2.66
C HIS A 1140 -5.03 19.98 -3.82
N TYR A 1141 -5.29 18.72 -4.12
CA TYR A 1141 -4.70 17.97 -5.24
C TYR A 1141 -5.66 16.86 -5.68
N LEU A 1142 -5.46 16.33 -6.89
CA LEU A 1142 -6.23 15.21 -7.43
C LEU A 1142 -5.32 14.03 -7.74
N ILE A 1143 -5.77 12.82 -7.43
CA ILE A 1143 -5.14 11.57 -7.86
C ILE A 1143 -6.19 10.74 -8.59
N LEU A 1144 -6.19 10.81 -9.92
CA LEU A 1144 -7.17 10.13 -10.76
C LEU A 1144 -6.56 8.84 -11.32
N SER A 1145 -7.17 7.71 -10.96
CA SER A 1145 -6.79 6.38 -11.44
C SER A 1145 -7.88 5.78 -12.33
N ASN A 1146 -7.54 4.76 -13.12
CA ASN A 1146 -8.51 4.01 -13.94
C ASN A 1146 -9.41 4.86 -14.88
N LEU A 1147 -8.92 6.00 -15.40
CA LEU A 1147 -9.72 6.86 -16.29
C LEU A 1147 -9.94 6.25 -17.69
N VAL A 1148 -11.16 5.80 -18.00
CA VAL A 1148 -11.57 5.22 -19.30
C VAL A 1148 -11.89 6.27 -20.36
N ASN A 1149 -11.95 5.86 -21.63
CA ASN A 1149 -12.37 6.75 -22.71
C ASN A 1149 -13.90 6.81 -22.75
N GLY A 1150 -14.46 8.02 -22.84
CA GLY A 1150 -15.90 8.19 -22.97
C GLY A 1150 -16.43 8.06 -24.40
N ASP A 1151 -15.86 7.18 -25.23
CA ASP A 1151 -16.35 6.96 -26.60
C ASP A 1151 -17.84 6.53 -26.58
N ASP A 1152 -18.21 5.68 -25.63
CA ASP A 1152 -19.58 5.18 -25.47
C ASP A 1152 -20.54 6.27 -24.98
N PHE A 1153 -20.05 7.12 -24.08
CA PHE A 1153 -20.75 8.29 -23.58
C PHE A 1153 -20.94 9.36 -24.66
N LEU A 1154 -19.95 9.57 -25.52
CA LEU A 1154 -20.11 10.44 -26.69
C LEU A 1154 -21.22 9.93 -27.61
N LYS A 1155 -21.33 8.60 -27.77
CA LYS A 1155 -22.38 7.95 -28.57
C LYS A 1155 -23.77 8.18 -27.97
N SER A 1156 -23.92 8.15 -26.64
CA SER A 1156 -25.23 8.43 -26.01
C SER A 1156 -25.64 9.90 -26.16
N ILE A 1157 -24.68 10.83 -26.19
CA ILE A 1157 -24.95 12.27 -26.36
C ILE A 1157 -25.27 12.64 -27.82
N TYR A 1158 -24.47 12.15 -28.77
CA TYR A 1158 -24.50 12.57 -30.18
C TYR A 1158 -25.16 11.55 -31.12
N GLY A 1159 -25.50 10.35 -30.65
CA GLY A 1159 -25.96 9.27 -31.50
C GLY A 1159 -24.80 8.64 -32.27
N ASN A 1160 -24.82 8.68 -33.61
CA ASN A 1160 -23.73 8.14 -34.42
C ASN A 1160 -22.46 9.00 -34.29
N LEU A 1161 -21.30 8.37 -34.15
CA LEU A 1161 -19.99 9.02 -34.03
C LEU A 1161 -19.23 9.15 -35.36
N ASP A 1162 -19.85 8.84 -36.50
CA ASP A 1162 -19.21 8.95 -37.81
C ASP A 1162 -18.70 10.36 -38.12
N PHE A 1163 -19.34 11.41 -37.57
CA PHE A 1163 -18.86 12.80 -37.68
C PHE A 1163 -17.42 12.96 -37.16
N LEU A 1164 -16.98 12.14 -36.19
CA LEU A 1164 -15.60 12.18 -35.69
C LEU A 1164 -14.55 11.82 -36.74
N LYS A 1165 -14.93 11.20 -37.87
CA LYS A 1165 -14.02 10.93 -39.00
C LYS A 1165 -13.57 12.21 -39.70
N LEU A 1166 -14.47 13.19 -39.79
CA LEU A 1166 -14.23 14.49 -40.44
C LEU A 1166 -13.97 15.62 -39.43
N TYR A 1167 -14.31 15.40 -38.16
CA TYR A 1167 -14.12 16.35 -37.07
C TYR A 1167 -12.64 16.72 -36.87
N ASN A 1168 -12.35 18.01 -36.97
CA ASN A 1168 -11.05 18.57 -36.62
C ASN A 1168 -11.21 19.80 -35.69
N PRO A 1169 -10.81 19.70 -34.41
CA PRO A 1169 -10.97 20.79 -33.46
C PRO A 1169 -10.17 22.06 -33.84
N LEU A 1170 -9.11 21.92 -34.63
CA LEU A 1170 -8.32 23.08 -35.10
C LEU A 1170 -9.08 23.91 -36.13
N LYS A 1171 -9.90 23.27 -36.98
CA LYS A 1171 -10.65 23.94 -38.07
C LYS A 1171 -11.96 24.58 -37.61
N ASN A 1172 -12.39 24.31 -36.38
CA ASN A 1172 -13.69 24.73 -35.86
C ASN A 1172 -13.64 26.09 -35.13
N LEU A 1173 -12.49 26.76 -35.13
CA LEU A 1173 -12.30 28.10 -34.56
C LEU A 1173 -12.28 29.14 -35.68
N ILE A 1174 -12.71 30.36 -35.39
CA ILE A 1174 -12.80 31.46 -36.37
C ILE A 1174 -11.58 32.35 -36.22
N TRP A 1175 -10.90 32.65 -37.31
CA TRP A 1175 -9.81 33.61 -37.32
C TRP A 1175 -10.33 35.04 -37.49
N ASN A 1176 -9.95 35.94 -36.58
CA ASN A 1176 -10.24 37.36 -36.69
C ASN A 1176 -9.08 38.06 -37.42
N ASN A 1177 -9.33 38.45 -38.67
CA ASN A 1177 -8.33 39.13 -39.51
C ASN A 1177 -7.91 40.51 -38.98
N LYS A 1178 -8.78 41.20 -38.24
CA LYS A 1178 -8.50 42.54 -37.70
C LYS A 1178 -7.51 42.48 -36.54
N ASP A 1179 -7.80 41.60 -35.58
CA ASP A 1179 -7.03 41.48 -34.35
C ASP A 1179 -5.93 40.41 -34.45
N LYS A 1180 -5.89 39.65 -35.55
CA LYS A 1180 -4.96 38.53 -35.81
C LYS A 1180 -4.95 37.49 -34.70
N ILE A 1181 -6.14 37.16 -34.19
CA ILE A 1181 -6.34 36.17 -33.13
C ILE A 1181 -7.40 35.14 -33.52
N TRP A 1182 -7.26 33.94 -32.96
CA TRP A 1182 -8.32 32.94 -33.02
C TRP A 1182 -9.45 33.30 -32.03
N MET A 1183 -10.68 33.07 -32.46
CA MET A 1183 -11.89 33.26 -31.67
C MET A 1183 -12.72 31.98 -31.70
N ASN A 1184 -13.37 31.68 -30.57
CA ASN A 1184 -14.48 30.74 -30.60
C ASN A 1184 -15.77 31.53 -30.86
N HIS A 1185 -16.58 31.13 -31.85
CA HIS A 1185 -17.93 31.67 -32.02
C HIS A 1185 -18.67 31.59 -30.67
N LYS A 1186 -19.34 32.68 -30.27
CA LYS A 1186 -19.94 32.77 -28.93
C LYS A 1186 -20.90 31.59 -28.72
N LEU A 1187 -20.65 30.79 -27.69
CA LEU A 1187 -21.53 29.67 -27.29
C LEU A 1187 -22.85 30.14 -26.68
N PHE A 1188 -22.98 31.45 -26.46
CA PHE A 1188 -24.17 32.10 -25.95
C PHE A 1188 -24.45 33.42 -26.66
N THR A 1189 -25.71 33.81 -26.73
CA THR A 1189 -26.10 35.17 -27.08
C THR A 1189 -25.70 36.14 -25.97
N ASN A 1190 -25.78 37.46 -26.22
CA ASN A 1190 -25.57 38.47 -25.18
C ASN A 1190 -26.59 38.36 -24.01
N LYS A 1191 -27.67 37.57 -24.17
CA LYS A 1191 -28.67 37.24 -23.13
C LYS A 1191 -28.38 35.93 -22.39
N PHE A 1192 -27.20 35.31 -22.60
CA PHE A 1192 -26.85 33.98 -22.08
C PHE A 1192 -27.73 32.82 -22.58
N GLU A 1193 -28.42 32.98 -23.71
CA GLU A 1193 -29.16 31.89 -24.35
C GLU A 1193 -28.20 30.98 -25.10
N LYS A 1194 -28.40 29.66 -25.02
CA LYS A 1194 -27.49 28.66 -25.60
C LYS A 1194 -27.46 28.77 -27.13
N ILE A 1195 -26.27 28.84 -27.70
CA ILE A 1195 -26.02 28.62 -29.12
C ILE A 1195 -25.37 27.25 -29.24
N TYR A 1196 -26.11 26.26 -29.74
CA TYR A 1196 -25.53 24.96 -30.04
C TYR A 1196 -24.71 25.09 -31.33
N PRO A 1197 -23.39 24.80 -31.30
CA PRO A 1197 -22.61 24.76 -32.53
C PRO A 1197 -23.26 23.76 -33.49
N PRO A 1198 -23.45 24.08 -34.77
CA PRO A 1198 -23.82 23.08 -35.75
C PRO A 1198 -22.66 22.07 -35.86
N PHE A 1199 -22.83 20.87 -35.30
CA PHE A 1199 -21.95 19.74 -35.59
C PHE A 1199 -22.31 19.04 -36.91
N ASN A 1200 -23.32 19.53 -37.63
CA ASN A 1200 -23.66 19.09 -38.97
C ASN A 1200 -22.68 19.69 -39.98
N ILE A 1201 -21.72 18.86 -40.38
CA ILE A 1201 -21.00 19.05 -41.63
C ILE A 1201 -22.07 18.90 -42.73
N LYS A 1202 -22.48 20.00 -43.37
CA LYS A 1202 -23.10 19.89 -44.69
C LYS A 1202 -22.01 19.33 -45.62
N GLU A 1203 -22.34 18.21 -46.26
CA GLU A 1203 -21.46 17.48 -47.18
C GLU A 1203 -20.77 18.38 -48.22
#